data_AF-A0A3R6Z4J5-F1
#
_entry.id   AF-A0A3R6Z4J5-F1
#
_cell.length_a   1.000
_cell.length_b   1.000
_cell.length_c   1.000
_cell.angle_alpha   90.00
_cell.angle_beta   90.00
_cell.angle_gamma   90.00
#
_symmetry.space_group_name_H-M   'P 1'
#
loop_
_entity.id
_entity.type
_entity.pdbx_description
1 polymer ?
#
loop_
_entity_poly.entity_id
_entity_poly.type
_entity_poly.pdbx_seq_one_letter_code
_entity_poly.pdbx_strand_id
1 'polypeptide(L)'
;MTDRKGLYRLRRLSELLDHSDEDDDDASSMNVDAPASQVVGASDVNAVVDNEEELDTTVCIECRHQAAEVFCEQCHDHFCQLCYGGQHRKGNRKTHTFQPILHTVATPSGKTKEDAVAGASTPVVFESPRAPEGDDSSGDDAHDASTVSRYFRGPRKSICNLMGSLFIGKSTAEGTSPSSADAPSSTTSMRDRAKYIPLRLTYEERKRLRTLEAALNVCHYTDKIDTGVAATTAPAKRTRMQLQEIAGFLSGLVVSMDYAAGQTLLEEKQFDALAGFFGELFELGRRYKIMNPEKMRGEYGILMYLLQDAVSPAIQDLLGFSPIQPLKTVYALLESHDALALLDHPLIECATMVVAPEGKSRAKIQEQIKKKDVAIRKITNQFMSPTLRADDIQQCLYSIADNNYHLYFERDPIDRMIGMLHKYFTPSNDAAGADPKYSLAIVSGNDGARLSHTHARQFHYVLQSLTLWREIAHDMFRLWCLTDEDLLSGSAPYQLTDTGQGLHRIQPSPLISRAMHVILHSTQRKLDHWVGSSVIHLGDKNVPNALMFIDKYAQVGHILRPVVRTLDEIDTLVAKSAELKSYIETTFGGADALKQDILVDFFREAFDGSGADNFFDAGSCIDGRLTSAWNWCSRLHAKPFFPIFKLAGFVGFDGKFG
;
A
#
# COMPACT_ATOMS: atom_id res chain seq x y z
N MET A 1 56.74 17.18 -1.54
CA MET A 1 55.48 16.76 -0.89
C MET A 1 54.39 17.01 -1.90
N THR A 2 54.21 16.01 -2.73
CA THR A 2 53.80 16.10 -4.12
C THR A 2 52.73 15.06 -4.35
N ASP A 3 51.78 15.46 -5.19
CA ASP A 3 50.87 14.64 -5.97
C ASP A 3 49.52 14.21 -5.35
N ARG A 4 48.59 15.16 -5.39
CA ARG A 4 47.13 14.95 -5.45
C ARG A 4 46.67 14.88 -6.92
N LYS A 5 47.18 13.95 -7.71
CA LYS A 5 46.70 13.66 -9.08
C LYS A 5 46.18 12.23 -9.16
N GLY A 6 44.91 12.05 -8.83
CA GLY A 6 44.24 10.74 -8.95
C GLY A 6 42.72 10.79 -9.03
N LEU A 7 42.12 11.98 -9.10
CA LEU A 7 40.69 12.19 -9.26
C LEU A 7 40.50 13.17 -10.41
N TYR A 8 39.53 12.91 -11.29
CA TYR A 8 39.16 13.65 -12.51
C TYR A 8 39.90 13.27 -13.81
N ARG A 9 39.54 12.13 -14.38
CA ARG A 9 39.15 12.09 -15.80
C ARG A 9 37.62 12.00 -15.82
N LEU A 10 36.95 13.13 -15.99
CA LEU A 10 35.53 13.13 -16.36
C LEU A 10 35.44 12.51 -17.75
N ARG A 11 35.19 11.20 -17.82
CA ARG A 11 34.69 10.59 -19.07
C ARG A 11 33.33 11.23 -19.33
N ARG A 12 33.04 11.58 -20.58
CA ARG A 12 31.71 12.09 -20.94
C ARG A 12 30.69 10.98 -20.68
N LEU A 13 29.47 11.33 -20.25
CA LEU A 13 28.39 10.36 -20.01
C LEU A 13 28.24 9.38 -21.18
N SER A 14 28.35 9.89 -22.41
CA SER A 14 28.36 9.10 -23.63
C SER A 14 29.40 7.97 -23.63
N GLU A 15 30.63 8.25 -23.23
CA GLU A 15 31.74 7.27 -23.19
C GLU A 15 31.48 6.17 -22.15
N LEU A 16 30.89 6.51 -21.00
CA LEU A 16 30.57 5.54 -19.95
C LEU A 16 29.43 4.60 -20.35
N LEU A 17 28.47 5.10 -21.13
CA LEU A 17 27.36 4.30 -21.64
C LEU A 17 27.76 3.38 -22.80
N ASP A 18 28.83 3.71 -23.53
CA ASP A 18 29.29 2.94 -24.71
C ASP A 18 30.26 1.79 -24.40
N HIS A 19 30.78 1.68 -23.17
CA HIS A 19 31.65 0.57 -22.78
C HIS A 19 30.82 -0.67 -22.38
N SER A 20 30.84 -1.71 -23.23
CA SER A 20 30.33 -3.05 -22.91
C SER A 20 31.21 -3.72 -21.83
N ASP A 21 30.63 -4.64 -21.07
CA ASP A 21 31.31 -5.34 -19.97
C ASP A 21 32.45 -6.29 -20.41
N GLU A 22 32.69 -6.44 -21.71
CA GLU A 22 33.70 -7.34 -22.27
C GLU A 22 35.15 -6.83 -22.12
N ASP A 23 35.34 -5.53 -21.85
CA ASP A 23 36.68 -4.91 -21.85
C ASP A 23 37.37 -4.85 -20.48
N ASP A 24 36.71 -5.26 -19.38
CA ASP A 24 37.21 -5.08 -17.99
C ASP A 24 37.84 -6.35 -17.37
N ASP A 25 37.96 -7.47 -18.09
CA ASP A 25 38.46 -8.75 -17.56
C ASP A 25 40.00 -8.91 -17.56
N ASP A 26 40.76 -7.87 -17.92
CA ASP A 26 42.23 -7.95 -17.98
C ASP A 26 42.91 -7.37 -16.73
N ALA A 27 42.68 -7.97 -15.56
CA ALA A 27 43.56 -7.78 -14.39
C ALA A 27 43.50 -8.93 -13.36
N SER A 28 44.56 -9.74 -13.38
CA SER A 28 45.06 -10.64 -12.32
C SER A 28 44.38 -12.01 -12.12
N SER A 29 44.93 -12.99 -12.82
CA SER A 29 44.83 -14.42 -12.53
C SER A 29 45.45 -14.77 -11.17
N MET A 30 44.68 -15.40 -10.28
CA MET A 30 45.22 -16.35 -9.30
C MET A 30 44.41 -17.64 -9.33
N ASN A 31 45.10 -18.71 -9.72
CA ASN A 31 44.61 -20.08 -9.80
C ASN A 31 44.10 -20.59 -8.45
N VAL A 32 42.94 -21.27 -8.47
CA VAL A 32 42.71 -22.43 -7.60
C VAL A 32 41.90 -23.47 -8.37
N ASP A 33 42.48 -24.67 -8.48
CA ASP A 33 41.94 -25.86 -9.15
C ASP A 33 40.67 -26.41 -8.49
N ALA A 34 39.71 -26.85 -9.31
CA ALA A 34 38.79 -27.95 -8.97
C ALA A 34 38.29 -28.64 -10.26
N PRO A 35 38.02 -29.97 -10.22
CA PRO A 35 38.19 -30.84 -11.38
C PRO A 35 36.96 -30.97 -12.28
N ALA A 36 37.25 -31.31 -13.54
CA ALA A 36 36.30 -31.61 -14.60
C ALA A 36 35.51 -32.90 -14.37
N SER A 37 34.25 -32.90 -14.80
CA SER A 37 33.58 -34.10 -15.34
C SER A 37 32.73 -33.70 -16.54
N GLN A 38 33.00 -34.39 -17.65
CA GLN A 38 32.33 -34.30 -18.96
C GLN A 38 30.85 -34.70 -18.88
N VAL A 39 30.00 -34.21 -19.80
CA VAL A 39 29.42 -34.97 -20.93
C VAL A 39 28.66 -34.04 -21.91
N VAL A 40 29.23 -33.97 -23.12
CA VAL A 40 28.69 -33.91 -24.50
C VAL A 40 27.19 -33.67 -24.78
N GLY A 41 26.89 -32.58 -25.51
CA GLY A 41 26.32 -32.62 -26.89
C GLY A 41 24.80 -32.57 -27.09
N ALA A 42 24.30 -31.48 -27.68
CA ALA A 42 23.76 -31.43 -29.06
C ALA A 42 23.04 -30.09 -29.34
N SER A 43 23.37 -29.52 -30.48
CA SER A 43 22.81 -28.33 -31.14
C SER A 43 21.38 -28.54 -31.66
N ASP A 44 20.54 -27.50 -31.62
CA ASP A 44 19.80 -27.09 -32.82
C ASP A 44 19.25 -25.65 -32.74
N VAL A 45 19.04 -25.10 -33.94
CA VAL A 45 18.94 -23.68 -34.31
C VAL A 45 17.48 -23.21 -34.42
N ASN A 46 17.26 -21.90 -34.26
CA ASN A 46 16.10 -21.10 -34.68
C ASN A 46 14.75 -21.28 -33.96
N ALA A 47 14.38 -20.30 -33.15
CA ALA A 47 13.01 -19.80 -33.07
C ALA A 47 13.02 -18.32 -32.66
N VAL A 48 12.72 -17.46 -33.63
CA VAL A 48 12.29 -16.07 -33.42
C VAL A 48 10.91 -16.14 -32.77
N VAL A 49 10.74 -15.52 -31.60
CA VAL A 49 9.42 -15.35 -30.98
C VAL A 49 9.30 -13.90 -30.51
N ASP A 50 8.80 -13.06 -31.41
CA ASP A 50 8.17 -11.79 -31.05
C ASP A 50 6.92 -12.11 -30.20
N ASN A 51 6.81 -11.51 -29.02
CA ASN A 51 5.60 -11.52 -28.21
C ASN A 51 5.43 -10.16 -27.54
N GLU A 52 4.98 -9.18 -28.32
CA GLU A 52 4.31 -7.98 -27.84
C GLU A 52 2.80 -8.19 -28.05
N GLU A 53 2.03 -8.50 -26.99
CA GLU A 53 0.56 -8.42 -27.04
C GLU A 53 0.15 -6.94 -26.87
N GLU A 54 0.16 -6.18 -27.95
CA GLU A 54 -0.73 -5.02 -28.09
C GLU A 54 -2.17 -5.57 -28.13
N LEU A 55 -3.03 -5.14 -27.20
CA LEU A 55 -4.44 -5.53 -27.15
C LEU A 55 -5.18 -4.99 -28.38
N ASP A 56 -5.28 -5.84 -29.40
CA ASP A 56 -6.01 -5.57 -30.63
C ASP A 56 -7.51 -5.37 -30.35
N THR A 57 -7.94 -4.11 -30.37
CA THR A 57 -9.35 -3.69 -30.16
C THR A 57 -10.27 -4.06 -31.33
N THR A 58 -9.73 -4.60 -32.44
CA THR A 58 -10.52 -5.02 -33.61
C THR A 58 -11.12 -6.41 -33.45
N VAL A 59 -10.65 -7.21 -32.49
CA VAL A 59 -11.17 -8.55 -32.19
C VAL A 59 -11.83 -8.63 -30.82
N CYS A 60 -12.81 -9.53 -30.70
CA CYS A 60 -13.54 -9.78 -29.46
C CYS A 60 -12.58 -10.24 -28.36
N ILE A 61 -12.57 -9.53 -27.22
CA ILE A 61 -11.69 -9.82 -26.08
C ILE A 61 -11.91 -11.22 -25.50
N GLU A 62 -13.14 -11.73 -25.58
CA GLU A 62 -13.54 -12.99 -24.94
C GLU A 62 -13.15 -14.20 -25.79
N CYS A 63 -13.50 -14.18 -27.08
CA CYS A 63 -13.20 -15.32 -27.94
C CYS A 63 -11.89 -15.17 -28.69
N ARG A 64 -11.35 -13.96 -28.87
CA ARG A 64 -10.16 -13.65 -29.69
C ARG A 64 -10.20 -14.15 -31.15
N HIS A 65 -11.38 -14.57 -31.64
CA HIS A 65 -11.54 -15.17 -32.97
C HIS A 65 -12.47 -14.35 -33.89
N GLN A 66 -13.46 -13.66 -33.32
CA GLN A 66 -14.45 -12.90 -34.09
C GLN A 66 -14.15 -11.41 -33.97
N ALA A 67 -14.51 -10.63 -34.99
CA ALA A 67 -14.39 -9.19 -34.94
C ALA A 67 -15.20 -8.61 -33.76
N ALA A 68 -14.67 -7.56 -33.15
CA ALA A 68 -15.40 -6.80 -32.15
C ALA A 68 -16.50 -5.98 -32.84
N GLU A 69 -17.75 -6.20 -32.44
CA GLU A 69 -18.92 -5.51 -32.97
C GLU A 69 -19.64 -4.69 -31.90
N VAL A 70 -19.35 -4.93 -30.62
CA VAL A 70 -20.04 -4.35 -29.48
C VAL A 70 -19.02 -3.88 -28.46
N PHE A 71 -19.04 -2.59 -28.15
CA PHE A 71 -18.30 -2.03 -27.02
C PHE A 71 -19.21 -1.93 -25.80
N CYS A 72 -18.83 -2.53 -24.68
CA CYS A 72 -19.57 -2.45 -23.42
C CYS A 72 -19.08 -1.25 -22.60
N GLU A 73 -19.96 -0.32 -22.26
CA GLU A 73 -19.56 0.94 -21.61
C GLU A 73 -19.09 0.76 -20.17
N GLN A 74 -19.57 -0.27 -19.47
CA GLN A 74 -19.23 -0.54 -18.07
C GLN A 74 -18.09 -1.55 -17.93
N CYS A 75 -17.94 -2.47 -18.89
CA CYS A 75 -16.76 -3.34 -18.93
C CYS A 75 -15.56 -2.65 -19.58
N HIS A 76 -15.79 -1.61 -20.38
CA HIS A 76 -14.78 -0.96 -21.21
C HIS A 76 -14.07 -1.92 -22.17
N ASP A 77 -14.80 -2.93 -22.64
CA ASP A 77 -14.28 -4.06 -23.40
C ASP A 77 -15.02 -4.23 -24.73
N HIS A 78 -14.31 -4.81 -25.70
CA HIS A 78 -14.74 -5.04 -27.07
C HIS A 78 -15.18 -6.50 -27.26
N PHE A 79 -16.43 -6.76 -27.62
CA PHE A 79 -17.00 -8.09 -27.78
C PHE A 79 -17.59 -8.30 -29.17
N CYS A 80 -17.66 -9.54 -29.63
CA CYS A 80 -18.61 -9.92 -30.67
C CYS A 80 -20.02 -10.05 -30.06
N GLN A 81 -21.07 -9.99 -30.90
CA GLN A 81 -22.46 -10.04 -30.41
C GLN A 81 -22.77 -11.29 -29.57
N LEU A 82 -22.18 -12.44 -29.92
CA LEU A 82 -22.40 -13.70 -29.20
C LEU A 82 -21.78 -13.69 -27.80
N CYS A 83 -20.53 -13.25 -27.68
CA CYS A 83 -19.85 -13.16 -26.38
C CYS A 83 -20.48 -12.08 -25.50
N TYR A 84 -20.88 -10.95 -26.08
CA TYR A 84 -21.63 -9.93 -25.36
C TYR A 84 -22.94 -10.52 -24.82
N GLY A 85 -23.75 -11.15 -25.68
CA GLY A 85 -25.02 -11.78 -25.27
C GLY A 85 -24.86 -12.94 -24.29
N GLY A 86 -23.74 -13.66 -24.30
CA GLY A 86 -23.45 -14.70 -23.32
C GLY A 86 -23.12 -14.14 -21.94
N GLN A 87 -22.18 -13.19 -21.89
CA GLN A 87 -21.67 -12.62 -20.64
C GLN A 87 -22.60 -11.58 -20.00
N HIS A 88 -23.38 -10.88 -20.80
CA HIS A 88 -24.27 -9.79 -20.34
C HIS A 88 -25.73 -10.23 -20.18
N ARG A 89 -26.00 -11.55 -20.16
CA ARG A 89 -27.36 -12.09 -19.95
C ARG A 89 -27.69 -12.42 -18.48
N LYS A 90 -26.69 -12.57 -17.60
CA LYS A 90 -26.86 -12.96 -16.19
C LYS A 90 -26.04 -12.08 -15.24
N GLY A 91 -26.45 -12.02 -13.97
CA GLY A 91 -25.74 -11.28 -12.92
C GLY A 91 -25.79 -9.76 -13.09
N ASN A 92 -24.86 -9.05 -12.44
CA ASN A 92 -24.80 -7.58 -12.42
C ASN A 92 -24.58 -6.97 -13.82
N ARG A 93 -23.96 -7.75 -14.74
CA ARG A 93 -23.65 -7.34 -16.11
C ARG A 93 -24.88 -7.24 -17.03
N LYS A 94 -26.05 -7.71 -16.58
CA LYS A 94 -27.32 -7.58 -17.33
C LYS A 94 -27.76 -6.13 -17.52
N THR A 95 -27.28 -5.22 -16.67
CA THR A 95 -27.64 -3.79 -16.72
C THR A 95 -26.66 -2.95 -17.54
N HIS A 96 -25.63 -3.58 -18.12
CA HIS A 96 -24.64 -2.88 -18.92
C HIS A 96 -25.25 -2.39 -20.24
N THR A 97 -24.86 -1.18 -20.62
CA THR A 97 -25.21 -0.54 -21.88
C THR A 97 -24.06 -0.74 -22.87
N PHE A 98 -24.41 -0.80 -24.15
CA PHE A 98 -23.42 -1.06 -25.20
C PHE A 98 -23.59 -0.11 -26.38
N GLN A 99 -22.47 0.14 -27.05
CA GLN A 99 -22.42 0.86 -28.31
C GLN A 99 -22.01 -0.12 -29.42
N PRO A 100 -22.74 -0.16 -30.55
CA PRO A 100 -22.31 -0.92 -31.71
C PRO A 100 -21.07 -0.27 -32.34
N ILE A 101 -20.07 -1.07 -32.68
CA ILE A 101 -18.86 -0.63 -33.38
C ILE A 101 -19.19 -0.61 -34.87
N LEU A 102 -19.32 0.59 -35.43
CA LEU A 102 -19.56 0.78 -36.86
C LEU A 102 -18.24 0.67 -37.62
N HIS A 103 -17.97 -0.50 -38.21
CA HIS A 103 -16.88 -0.65 -39.16
C HIS A 103 -17.23 0.08 -40.47
N THR A 104 -16.46 1.09 -40.84
CA THR A 104 -16.59 1.73 -42.17
C THR A 104 -16.18 0.74 -43.24
N VAL A 105 -17.17 0.09 -43.85
CA VAL A 105 -16.96 -0.78 -45.00
C VAL A 105 -16.66 0.09 -46.22
N ALA A 106 -15.41 0.09 -46.68
CA ALA A 106 -15.10 0.47 -48.05
C ALA A 106 -15.72 -0.60 -48.97
N THR A 107 -16.84 -0.29 -49.60
CA THR A 107 -17.49 -1.17 -50.59
C THR A 107 -16.64 -1.33 -51.85
N PRO A 108 -16.50 -2.56 -52.35
CA PRO A 108 -16.58 -2.83 -53.78
C PRO A 108 -17.89 -3.57 -54.11
N SER A 109 -18.66 -2.95 -55.00
CA SER A 109 -19.60 -3.51 -55.98
C SER A 109 -20.15 -4.94 -55.81
N GLY A 110 -21.49 -5.05 -55.67
CA GLY A 110 -22.30 -5.87 -56.57
C GLY A 110 -22.98 -7.15 -56.04
N LYS A 111 -24.32 -7.15 -56.14
CA LYS A 111 -25.28 -8.26 -56.40
C LYS A 111 -25.95 -9.05 -55.23
N THR A 112 -27.15 -8.58 -54.88
CA THR A 112 -28.49 -9.25 -54.81
C THR A 112 -28.75 -10.62 -54.12
N LYS A 113 -29.72 -10.60 -53.16
CA LYS A 113 -30.92 -11.47 -52.86
C LYS A 113 -31.04 -11.82 -51.34
N GLU A 114 -32.07 -11.38 -50.61
CA GLU A 114 -33.39 -12.04 -50.28
C GLU A 114 -33.20 -13.45 -49.66
N ASP A 115 -33.67 -13.88 -48.47
CA ASP A 115 -34.91 -13.74 -47.66
C ASP A 115 -34.63 -14.24 -46.18
N ALA A 116 -35.13 -13.65 -45.08
CA ALA A 116 -36.38 -13.87 -44.31
C ALA A 116 -36.42 -14.97 -43.18
N VAL A 117 -36.90 -14.54 -41.98
CA VAL A 117 -37.75 -15.22 -40.94
C VAL A 117 -37.15 -15.94 -39.69
N ALA A 118 -37.44 -15.32 -38.53
CA ALA A 118 -37.93 -15.75 -37.19
C ALA A 118 -37.71 -17.15 -36.56
N GLY A 119 -37.55 -17.18 -35.20
CA GLY A 119 -38.16 -18.24 -34.35
C GLY A 119 -37.40 -18.75 -33.10
N ALA A 120 -37.72 -18.19 -31.93
CA ALA A 120 -37.98 -18.80 -30.59
C ALA A 120 -37.36 -20.15 -30.08
N SER A 121 -36.83 -20.07 -28.82
CA SER A 121 -37.11 -20.91 -27.63
C SER A 121 -36.40 -22.28 -27.30
N THR A 122 -35.50 -22.21 -26.29
CA THR A 122 -35.39 -23.05 -25.05
C THR A 122 -35.02 -24.57 -25.14
N PRO A 123 -34.81 -25.32 -24.01
CA PRO A 123 -33.49 -25.70 -23.50
C PRO A 123 -33.30 -27.23 -23.30
N VAL A 124 -32.07 -27.72 -23.05
CA VAL A 124 -31.89 -29.12 -22.58
C VAL A 124 -30.77 -29.21 -21.53
N VAL A 125 -31.12 -29.89 -20.44
CA VAL A 125 -30.30 -30.31 -19.28
C VAL A 125 -29.70 -31.69 -19.59
N PHE A 126 -28.48 -31.99 -19.13
CA PHE A 126 -28.15 -33.37 -18.77
C PHE A 126 -27.06 -33.48 -17.69
N GLU A 127 -27.27 -34.47 -16.82
CA GLU A 127 -26.57 -34.79 -15.58
C GLU A 127 -25.25 -35.53 -15.75
N SER A 128 -24.50 -35.54 -14.64
CA SER A 128 -23.29 -36.31 -14.33
C SER A 128 -23.52 -37.84 -14.32
N PRO A 129 -22.45 -38.66 -14.34
CA PRO A 129 -22.25 -39.48 -13.14
C PRO A 129 -20.77 -39.77 -12.73
N ARG A 130 -20.55 -39.67 -11.41
CA ARG A 130 -19.98 -40.66 -10.46
C ARG A 130 -18.54 -41.20 -10.58
N ALA A 131 -17.85 -41.14 -9.43
CA ALA A 131 -16.59 -41.79 -9.01
C ALA A 131 -16.76 -43.32 -8.80
N PRO A 132 -15.72 -44.12 -8.40
CA PRO A 132 -15.19 -44.09 -7.02
C PRO A 132 -13.72 -44.57 -6.79
N GLU A 133 -13.30 -44.53 -5.51
CA GLU A 133 -12.28 -45.36 -4.82
C GLU A 133 -10.79 -45.24 -5.21
N GLY A 134 -9.81 -45.22 -4.31
CA GLY A 134 -9.76 -45.41 -2.86
C GLY A 134 -8.28 -45.50 -2.40
N ASP A 135 -8.13 -45.72 -1.10
CA ASP A 135 -7.03 -46.39 -0.38
C ASP A 135 -6.29 -45.57 0.70
N ASP A 136 -6.24 -46.23 1.86
CA ASP A 136 -5.75 -45.84 3.17
C ASP A 136 -4.21 -45.99 3.25
N SER A 137 -3.55 -45.31 4.20
CA SER A 137 -2.82 -46.01 5.28
C SER A 137 -2.17 -45.03 6.27
N SER A 138 -2.22 -45.50 7.51
CA SER A 138 -1.93 -44.94 8.83
C SER A 138 -0.49 -45.18 9.33
N GLY A 139 -0.13 -44.53 10.46
CA GLY A 139 0.87 -44.98 11.44
C GLY A 139 1.96 -43.94 11.73
N ASP A 140 1.86 -43.11 12.78
CA ASP A 140 2.04 -43.36 14.22
C ASP A 140 3.51 -43.27 14.69
N ASP A 141 3.79 -42.25 15.53
CA ASP A 141 4.44 -42.29 16.86
C ASP A 141 5.90 -42.79 16.99
N ALA A 142 6.76 -42.36 17.91
CA ALA A 142 6.76 -41.40 19.01
C ALA A 142 8.21 -41.29 19.56
N HIS A 143 8.37 -40.45 20.60
CA HIS A 143 9.42 -40.44 21.65
C HIS A 143 10.73 -39.67 21.38
N ASP A 144 11.40 -39.06 22.36
CA ASP A 144 11.12 -38.58 23.73
C ASP A 144 12.42 -37.88 24.22
N ALA A 145 12.27 -36.91 25.14
CA ALA A 145 13.16 -36.34 26.18
C ALA A 145 14.70 -36.41 26.02
N SER A 146 15.47 -35.35 26.35
CA SER A 146 15.62 -34.79 27.71
C SER A 146 16.69 -33.66 27.69
N THR A 147 16.46 -32.50 28.32
CA THR A 147 16.99 -32.05 29.64
C THR A 147 18.52 -31.98 29.72
N VAL A 148 19.23 -30.87 29.99
CA VAL A 148 19.39 -30.11 31.25
C VAL A 148 20.42 -28.98 30.96
N SER A 149 20.24 -27.74 31.46
CA SER A 149 21.18 -27.10 32.40
C SER A 149 20.90 -25.60 32.60
N ARG A 150 20.58 -25.27 33.85
CA ARG A 150 20.58 -23.92 34.45
C ARG A 150 22.00 -23.58 34.84
N TYR A 151 22.42 -22.31 34.73
CA TYR A 151 23.15 -21.61 35.81
C TYR A 151 23.25 -20.09 35.56
N PHE A 152 23.18 -19.35 36.67
CA PHE A 152 23.53 -17.94 36.94
C PHE A 152 22.47 -16.81 36.86
N ARG A 153 22.10 -16.36 38.07
CA ARG A 153 21.49 -15.08 38.46
C ARG A 153 22.58 -14.01 38.69
N GLY A 154 22.26 -12.74 38.44
CA GLY A 154 22.95 -11.59 39.06
C GLY A 154 22.59 -10.23 38.43
N PRO A 155 22.22 -9.17 39.18
CA PRO A 155 21.46 -8.02 38.67
C PRO A 155 22.32 -6.75 38.42
N ARG A 156 21.96 -5.91 37.43
CA ARG A 156 22.37 -4.50 37.38
C ARG A 156 21.27 -3.60 36.83
N LYS A 157 20.93 -2.54 37.59
CA LYS A 157 20.07 -1.42 37.18
C LYS A 157 20.92 -0.24 36.67
N SER A 158 20.33 0.48 35.71
CA SER A 158 20.40 1.93 35.43
C SER A 158 21.63 2.52 34.74
N ILE A 159 21.38 3.21 33.61
CA ILE A 159 21.73 4.63 33.30
C ILE A 159 20.97 5.02 32.02
N CYS A 160 19.88 5.80 32.12
CA CYS A 160 19.35 6.60 31.00
C CYS A 160 18.34 7.64 31.51
N ASN A 161 18.83 8.74 32.10
CA ASN A 161 17.97 9.82 32.59
C ASN A 161 18.65 11.20 32.49
N LEU A 162 19.39 11.48 31.40
CA LEU A 162 20.12 12.75 31.30
C LEU A 162 20.37 13.30 29.88
N MET A 163 19.38 13.28 28.99
CA MET A 163 19.49 14.00 27.70
C MET A 163 18.13 14.61 27.28
N GLY A 164 17.52 15.41 28.16
CA GLY A 164 16.19 16.01 27.90
C GLY A 164 16.04 17.48 28.25
N SER A 165 17.10 18.20 28.63
CA SER A 165 16.96 19.50 29.32
C SER A 165 17.75 20.69 28.73
N LEU A 166 18.10 20.69 27.45
CA LEU A 166 18.98 21.74 26.89
C LEU A 166 18.42 22.67 25.80
N PHE A 167 17.11 22.66 25.50
CA PHE A 167 16.54 23.62 24.54
C PHE A 167 15.13 24.13 24.89
N ILE A 168 14.98 24.77 26.07
CA ILE A 168 13.88 25.71 26.30
C ILE A 168 14.46 26.98 26.93
N GLY A 169 14.56 28.04 26.13
CA GLY A 169 14.99 29.37 26.55
C GLY A 169 13.97 30.00 27.50
N LYS A 170 14.49 30.60 28.56
CA LYS A 170 13.77 31.37 29.59
C LYS A 170 12.99 32.55 29.01
N SER A 171 11.78 32.78 29.52
CA SER A 171 11.23 34.12 29.73
C SER A 171 10.34 34.12 30.97
N THR A 172 10.41 35.22 31.69
CA THR A 172 10.03 35.43 33.10
C THR A 172 8.53 35.53 33.34
N ALA A 173 8.14 35.16 34.56
CA ALA A 173 6.77 35.12 35.06
C ALA A 173 6.18 36.51 35.35
N GLU A 174 4.86 36.65 35.17
CA GLU A 174 3.96 37.32 36.12
C GLU A 174 2.54 36.77 35.93
N GLY A 175 1.85 36.51 37.05
CA GLY A 175 0.67 35.66 37.12
C GLY A 175 -0.65 36.37 36.86
N THR A 176 -1.57 35.65 36.23
CA THR A 176 -3.02 35.84 36.41
C THR A 176 -3.72 34.50 36.12
N SER A 177 -4.55 34.03 37.04
CA SER A 177 -5.25 32.74 36.98
C SER A 177 -6.29 32.71 35.85
N PRO A 178 -6.41 31.63 35.05
CA PRO A 178 -7.58 31.45 34.20
C PRO A 178 -8.60 30.49 34.83
N SER A 179 -9.85 30.93 34.77
CA SER A 179 -11.05 30.15 34.98
C SER A 179 -11.19 29.02 33.97
N SER A 180 -11.73 27.91 34.44
CA SER A 180 -12.17 26.72 33.73
C SER A 180 -12.90 26.98 32.40
N ALA A 181 -12.38 26.39 31.32
CA ALA A 181 -13.10 25.51 30.37
C ALA A 181 -12.33 25.43 29.05
N ASP A 182 -11.28 24.59 28.99
CA ASP A 182 -10.71 24.14 27.72
C ASP A 182 -10.61 22.62 27.73
N ALA A 183 -11.36 22.00 26.82
CA ALA A 183 -11.22 20.60 26.46
C ALA A 183 -9.85 20.37 25.79
N PRO A 184 -9.23 19.19 25.94
CA PRO A 184 -7.87 18.98 25.44
C PRO A 184 -7.83 18.95 23.89
N SER A 185 -7.03 19.85 23.33
CA SER A 185 -6.74 20.00 21.91
C SER A 185 -6.00 18.77 21.33
N SER A 186 -6.50 18.22 20.22
CA SER A 186 -5.66 17.48 19.25
C SER A 186 -6.21 17.44 17.82
N THR A 187 -7.05 18.41 17.42
CA THR A 187 -7.41 18.56 16.01
C THR A 187 -6.37 19.42 15.31
N THR A 188 -5.42 18.77 14.64
CA THR A 188 -4.53 19.42 13.68
C THR A 188 -5.37 20.26 12.71
N SER A 189 -5.04 21.55 12.57
CA SER A 189 -5.80 22.46 11.71
C SER A 189 -5.84 21.93 10.27
N MET A 190 -6.90 22.24 9.51
CA MET A 190 -6.96 21.88 8.09
C MET A 190 -5.76 22.46 7.33
N ARG A 191 -5.28 23.64 7.75
CA ARG A 191 -4.06 24.27 7.23
C ARG A 191 -2.82 23.39 7.40
N ASP A 192 -2.62 22.80 8.58
CA ASP A 192 -1.46 21.94 8.83
C ASP A 192 -1.56 20.62 8.08
N ARG A 193 -2.76 20.03 7.98
CA ARG A 193 -2.98 18.81 7.18
C ARG A 193 -2.71 19.06 5.70
N ALA A 194 -3.14 20.19 5.15
CA ALA A 194 -3.00 20.53 3.73
C ALA A 194 -1.54 20.55 3.24
N LYS A 195 -0.56 20.74 4.14
CA LYS A 195 0.87 20.65 3.82
C LYS A 195 1.28 19.28 3.29
N TYR A 196 0.53 18.25 3.65
CA TYR A 196 0.78 16.85 3.32
C TYR A 196 -0.34 16.22 2.48
N ILE A 197 -1.33 16.99 2.02
CA ILE A 197 -2.38 16.49 1.12
C ILE A 197 -1.93 16.76 -0.31
N PRO A 198 -1.58 15.72 -1.09
CA PRO A 198 -1.20 15.91 -2.48
C PRO A 198 -2.38 16.34 -3.34
N LEU A 199 -2.12 17.08 -4.41
CA LEU A 199 -3.17 17.48 -5.36
C LEU A 199 -3.67 16.28 -6.16
N ARG A 200 -5.00 16.18 -6.30
CA ARG A 200 -5.65 15.19 -7.14
C ARG A 200 -5.15 15.26 -8.58
N LEU A 201 -4.85 14.11 -9.17
CA LEU A 201 -4.36 14.03 -10.55
C LEU A 201 -5.41 14.49 -11.57
N THR A 202 -4.98 15.31 -12.52
CA THR A 202 -5.74 15.69 -13.72
C THR A 202 -5.85 14.52 -14.71
N TYR A 203 -6.68 14.66 -15.74
CA TYR A 203 -6.83 13.64 -16.77
C TYR A 203 -5.52 13.38 -17.53
N GLU A 204 -4.82 14.45 -17.92
CA GLU A 204 -3.53 14.36 -18.62
C GLU A 204 -2.44 13.71 -17.75
N GLU A 205 -2.40 14.06 -16.46
CA GLU A 205 -1.49 13.43 -15.51
C GLU A 205 -1.77 11.93 -15.38
N ARG A 206 -3.05 11.50 -15.36
CA ARG A 206 -3.38 10.06 -15.33
C ARG A 206 -2.89 9.32 -16.57
N LYS A 207 -2.85 9.96 -17.74
CA LYS A 207 -2.29 9.34 -18.95
C LYS A 207 -0.79 9.09 -18.79
N ARG A 208 -0.04 10.10 -18.32
CA ARG A 208 1.40 9.98 -18.06
C ARG A 208 1.72 8.94 -16.98
N LEU A 209 0.91 8.90 -15.92
CA LEU A 209 1.05 7.93 -14.83
C LEU A 209 0.97 6.48 -15.36
N ARG A 210 0.02 6.17 -16.26
CA ARG A 210 -0.11 4.81 -16.81
C ARG A 210 1.14 4.36 -17.54
N THR A 211 1.77 5.25 -18.31
CA THR A 211 3.03 4.94 -18.99
C THR A 211 4.16 4.73 -18.00
N LEU A 212 4.24 5.54 -16.92
CA LEU A 212 5.21 5.32 -15.85
C LEU A 212 4.99 3.97 -15.14
N GLU A 213 3.75 3.65 -14.78
CA GLU A 213 3.40 2.35 -14.17
C GLU A 213 3.74 1.18 -15.10
N ALA A 214 3.47 1.30 -16.41
CA ALA A 214 3.83 0.29 -17.39
C ALA A 214 5.36 0.11 -17.49
N ALA A 215 6.12 1.21 -17.53
CA ALA A 215 7.57 1.16 -17.56
C ALA A 215 8.17 0.56 -16.28
N LEU A 216 7.63 0.91 -15.11
CA LEU A 216 8.07 0.35 -13.83
C LEU A 216 7.75 -1.15 -13.72
N ASN A 217 6.63 -1.60 -14.29
CA ASN A 217 6.23 -3.01 -14.27
C ASN A 217 7.18 -3.94 -15.05
N VAL A 218 7.87 -3.42 -16.07
CA VAL A 218 8.88 -4.16 -16.85
C VAL A 218 10.31 -3.80 -16.45
N CYS A 219 10.49 -3.04 -15.37
CA CYS A 219 11.79 -2.57 -14.92
C CYS A 219 12.46 -3.59 -13.98
N HIS A 220 13.60 -4.12 -14.40
CA HIS A 220 14.42 -5.07 -13.62
C HIS A 220 15.59 -4.38 -12.88
N TYR A 221 15.43 -3.10 -12.52
CA TYR A 221 16.52 -2.30 -11.92
C TYR A 221 17.08 -2.93 -10.65
N THR A 222 16.18 -3.23 -9.70
CA THR A 222 16.55 -3.81 -8.40
C THR A 222 17.14 -5.21 -8.54
N ASP A 223 16.66 -5.98 -9.52
CA ASP A 223 17.12 -7.35 -9.79
C ASP A 223 18.58 -7.40 -10.27
N LYS A 224 19.10 -6.27 -10.80
CA LYS A 224 20.49 -6.14 -11.25
C LYS A 224 21.37 -5.46 -10.20
N ILE A 225 20.89 -4.36 -9.62
CA ILE A 225 21.69 -3.48 -8.75
C ILE A 225 21.73 -3.97 -7.30
N ASP A 226 20.66 -4.58 -6.81
CA ASP A 226 20.55 -5.03 -5.41
C ASP A 226 20.82 -6.53 -5.27
N THR A 227 21.87 -7.00 -5.97
CA THR A 227 22.35 -8.39 -5.90
C THR A 227 23.62 -8.51 -5.06
N GLY A 228 23.89 -9.72 -4.54
CA GLY A 228 25.13 -10.00 -3.82
C GLY A 228 26.37 -9.73 -4.68
N VAL A 229 26.32 -10.06 -5.97
CA VAL A 229 27.41 -9.79 -6.94
C VAL A 229 27.64 -8.29 -7.11
N ALA A 230 26.57 -7.52 -7.33
CA ALA A 230 26.68 -6.06 -7.47
C ALA A 230 27.12 -5.40 -6.16
N ALA A 231 26.81 -5.99 -5.00
CA ALA A 231 27.23 -5.49 -3.69
C ALA A 231 28.73 -5.68 -3.43
N THR A 232 29.31 -6.78 -3.92
CA THR A 232 30.75 -7.09 -3.78
C THR A 232 31.62 -6.50 -4.89
N THR A 233 31.00 -5.95 -5.92
CA THR A 233 31.70 -5.35 -7.07
C THR A 233 32.38 -4.04 -6.67
N ALA A 234 33.49 -3.70 -7.33
CA ALA A 234 34.21 -2.45 -7.10
C ALA A 234 33.26 -1.23 -7.20
N PRO A 235 33.33 -0.24 -6.29
CA PRO A 235 32.36 0.87 -6.24
C PRO A 235 32.18 1.62 -7.57
N ALA A 236 33.27 1.81 -8.32
CA ALA A 236 33.23 2.46 -9.63
C ALA A 236 32.46 1.63 -10.67
N LYS A 237 32.65 0.30 -10.69
CA LYS A 237 31.92 -0.60 -11.59
C LYS A 237 30.44 -0.67 -11.22
N ARG A 238 30.11 -0.70 -9.92
CA ARG A 238 28.71 -0.59 -9.45
C ARG A 238 28.06 0.73 -9.89
N THR A 239 28.76 1.86 -9.75
CA THR A 239 28.28 3.19 -10.18
C THR A 239 28.00 3.20 -11.68
N ARG A 240 28.87 2.58 -12.50
CA ARG A 240 28.65 2.45 -13.95
C ARG A 240 27.39 1.63 -14.26
N MET A 241 27.20 0.50 -13.60
CA MET A 241 25.98 -0.32 -13.76
C MET A 241 24.71 0.46 -13.40
N GLN A 242 24.72 1.17 -12.26
CA GLN A 242 23.59 2.03 -11.85
C GLN A 242 23.29 3.08 -12.92
N LEU A 243 24.32 3.76 -13.42
CA LEU A 243 24.18 4.78 -14.47
C LEU A 243 23.59 4.21 -15.76
N GLN A 244 24.07 3.06 -16.21
CA GLN A 244 23.58 2.40 -17.42
C GLN A 244 22.11 2.01 -17.28
N GLU A 245 21.72 1.40 -16.17
CA GLU A 245 20.33 1.01 -15.93
C GLU A 245 19.40 2.22 -15.76
N ILE A 246 19.83 3.27 -15.04
CA ILE A 246 19.07 4.52 -14.91
C ILE A 246 18.92 5.19 -16.28
N ALA A 247 20.01 5.39 -17.01
CA ALA A 247 19.98 6.03 -18.33
C ALA A 247 19.11 5.24 -19.33
N GLY A 248 19.19 3.91 -19.29
CA GLY A 248 18.33 3.02 -20.09
C GLY A 248 16.86 3.20 -19.77
N PHE A 249 16.49 3.19 -18.48
CA PHE A 249 15.12 3.41 -18.04
C PHE A 249 14.59 4.81 -18.43
N LEU A 250 15.38 5.86 -18.20
CA LEU A 250 15.03 7.23 -18.58
C LEU A 250 14.84 7.37 -20.08
N SER A 251 15.72 6.76 -20.88
CA SER A 251 15.61 6.78 -22.35
C SER A 251 14.35 6.06 -22.83
N GLY A 252 14.05 4.89 -22.28
CA GLY A 252 12.82 4.14 -22.60
C GLY A 252 11.54 4.90 -22.27
N LEU A 253 11.52 5.64 -21.14
CA LEU A 253 10.40 6.51 -20.79
C LEU A 253 10.19 7.64 -21.81
N VAL A 254 11.26 8.27 -22.27
CA VAL A 254 11.15 9.37 -23.25
C VAL A 254 10.68 8.82 -24.59
N VAL A 255 11.30 7.74 -25.09
CA VAL A 255 10.92 7.11 -26.36
C VAL A 255 9.45 6.67 -26.38
N SER A 256 8.95 6.13 -25.28
CA SER A 256 7.55 5.67 -25.17
C SER A 256 6.52 6.82 -25.06
N MET A 257 6.93 7.99 -24.57
CA MET A 257 6.04 9.16 -24.43
C MET A 257 6.13 10.14 -25.61
N ASP A 258 7.33 10.34 -26.15
CA ASP A 258 7.64 11.22 -27.26
C ASP A 258 8.80 10.61 -28.07
N TYR A 259 8.46 9.93 -29.16
CA TYR A 259 9.43 9.24 -30.00
C TYR A 259 10.48 10.17 -30.59
N ALA A 260 10.11 11.38 -31.01
CA ALA A 260 11.04 12.33 -31.62
C ALA A 260 12.05 12.84 -30.59
N ALA A 261 11.58 13.24 -29.41
CA ALA A 261 12.47 13.61 -28.31
C ALA A 261 13.35 12.42 -27.86
N GLY A 262 12.83 11.21 -27.89
CA GLY A 262 13.56 9.98 -27.56
C GLY A 262 14.69 9.69 -28.54
N GLN A 263 14.48 9.86 -29.85
CA GLN A 263 15.55 9.72 -30.84
C GLN A 263 16.68 10.73 -30.59
N THR A 264 16.34 12.01 -30.35
CA THR A 264 17.33 13.03 -30.02
C THR A 264 18.11 12.67 -28.76
N LEU A 265 17.43 12.18 -27.72
CA LEU A 265 18.09 11.76 -26.48
C LEU A 265 19.06 10.59 -26.70
N LEU A 266 18.72 9.62 -27.54
CA LEU A 266 19.60 8.48 -27.84
C LEU A 266 20.84 8.90 -28.64
N GLU A 267 20.70 9.87 -29.54
CA GLU A 267 21.81 10.42 -30.32
C GLU A 267 22.74 11.30 -29.48
N GLU A 268 22.17 12.24 -28.72
CA GLU A 268 22.94 13.24 -27.98
C GLU A 268 23.41 12.75 -26.61
N LYS A 269 22.69 11.78 -26.01
CA LYS A 269 22.91 11.25 -24.66
C LYS A 269 22.95 12.35 -23.59
N GLN A 270 22.15 13.39 -23.76
CA GLN A 270 22.02 14.52 -22.83
C GLN A 270 20.64 14.55 -22.18
N PHE A 271 20.60 14.39 -20.86
CA PHE A 271 19.34 14.33 -20.12
C PHE A 271 18.93 15.68 -19.52
N ASP A 272 19.84 16.65 -19.44
CA ASP A 272 19.65 17.94 -18.76
C ASP A 272 18.42 18.72 -19.25
N ALA A 273 18.21 18.73 -20.57
CA ALA A 273 17.09 19.43 -21.19
C ALA A 273 15.72 18.83 -20.80
N LEU A 274 15.70 17.57 -20.37
CA LEU A 274 14.51 16.82 -19.98
C LEU A 274 14.33 16.74 -18.46
N ALA A 275 15.15 17.45 -17.68
CA ALA A 275 15.07 17.45 -16.22
C ALA A 275 13.67 17.81 -15.69
N GLY A 276 13.01 18.80 -16.32
CA GLY A 276 11.63 19.18 -15.97
C GLY A 276 10.63 18.06 -16.22
N PHE A 277 10.76 17.36 -17.35
CA PHE A 277 9.90 16.23 -17.72
C PHE A 277 10.02 15.07 -16.73
N PHE A 278 11.25 14.63 -16.41
CA PHE A 278 11.48 13.56 -15.45
C PHE A 278 11.03 13.95 -14.04
N GLY A 279 11.35 15.17 -13.62
CA GLY A 279 10.94 15.70 -12.32
C GLY A 279 9.42 15.69 -12.14
N GLU A 280 8.67 16.14 -13.15
CA GLU A 280 7.21 16.10 -13.14
C GLU A 280 6.66 14.67 -13.13
N LEU A 281 7.25 13.77 -13.91
CA LEU A 281 6.78 12.39 -14.03
C LEU A 281 7.00 11.59 -12.73
N PHE A 282 8.16 11.75 -12.09
CA PHE A 282 8.45 11.06 -10.84
C PHE A 282 7.78 11.71 -9.63
N GLU A 283 7.56 13.03 -9.64
CA GLU A 283 6.64 13.69 -8.69
C GLU A 283 5.24 13.11 -8.79
N LEU A 284 4.75 12.92 -10.01
CA LEU A 284 3.43 12.36 -10.28
C LEU A 284 3.26 10.93 -9.73
N GLY A 285 4.24 10.06 -9.94
CA GLY A 285 4.24 8.70 -9.38
C GLY A 285 4.21 8.71 -7.84
N ARG A 286 5.04 9.54 -7.21
CA ARG A 286 5.06 9.70 -5.74
C ARG A 286 3.76 10.26 -5.20
N ARG A 287 3.25 11.34 -5.78
CA ARG A 287 1.95 11.91 -5.45
C ARG A 287 0.82 10.90 -5.54
N TYR A 288 0.79 10.08 -6.59
CA TYR A 288 -0.23 9.05 -6.76
C TYR A 288 -0.16 7.97 -5.67
N LYS A 289 1.04 7.48 -5.32
CA LYS A 289 1.22 6.51 -4.24
C LYS A 289 0.75 7.04 -2.89
N ILE A 290 1.10 8.27 -2.54
CA ILE A 290 0.70 8.88 -1.26
C ILE A 290 -0.82 8.99 -1.16
N MET A 291 -1.48 9.37 -2.26
CA MET A 291 -2.94 9.43 -2.32
C MET A 291 -3.61 8.06 -2.26
N ASN A 292 -2.95 7.00 -2.73
CA ASN A 292 -3.49 5.64 -2.85
C ASN A 292 -2.45 4.62 -2.33
N PRO A 293 -2.20 4.53 -1.01
CA PRO A 293 -1.14 3.69 -0.45
C PRO A 293 -1.23 2.21 -0.85
N GLU A 294 -2.42 1.72 -1.21
CA GLU A 294 -2.67 0.34 -1.63
C GLU A 294 -2.26 0.03 -3.08
N LYS A 295 -2.02 1.07 -3.91
CA LYS A 295 -1.61 0.96 -5.31
C LYS A 295 -0.09 0.94 -5.45
N MET A 296 0.42 0.62 -6.64
CA MET A 296 1.85 0.50 -6.95
C MET A 296 2.60 -0.35 -5.91
N ARG A 297 2.18 -1.61 -5.69
CA ARG A 297 2.72 -2.47 -4.63
C ARG A 297 4.20 -2.81 -4.86
N GLY A 298 4.59 -3.10 -6.10
CA GLY A 298 5.99 -3.39 -6.46
C GLY A 298 6.66 -2.22 -7.15
N GLU A 299 5.91 -1.55 -8.04
CA GLU A 299 6.35 -0.47 -8.90
C GLU A 299 6.90 0.71 -8.10
N TYR A 300 6.29 1.02 -6.94
CA TYR A 300 6.76 2.13 -6.12
C TYR A 300 8.11 1.86 -5.47
N GLY A 301 8.38 0.61 -5.06
CA GLY A 301 9.69 0.25 -4.53
C GLY A 301 10.79 0.40 -5.58
N ILE A 302 10.52 -0.04 -6.81
CA ILE A 302 11.43 0.13 -7.95
C ILE A 302 11.68 1.61 -8.20
N LEU A 303 10.62 2.42 -8.27
CA LEU A 303 10.72 3.87 -8.46
C LEU A 303 11.61 4.50 -7.38
N MET A 304 11.33 4.24 -6.10
CA MET A 304 12.06 4.86 -5.01
C MET A 304 13.52 4.44 -4.96
N TYR A 305 13.84 3.17 -5.21
CA TYR A 305 15.22 2.69 -5.20
C TYR A 305 16.03 3.18 -6.42
N LEU A 306 15.40 3.28 -7.59
CA LEU A 306 15.99 3.94 -8.75
C LEU A 306 16.30 5.41 -8.44
N LEU A 307 15.34 6.12 -7.85
CA LEU A 307 15.51 7.53 -7.49
C LEU A 307 16.56 7.75 -6.40
N GLN A 308 16.65 6.86 -5.41
CA GLN A 308 17.70 6.89 -4.38
C GLN A 308 19.11 6.88 -4.99
N ASP A 309 19.31 6.06 -6.02
CA ASP A 309 20.60 5.98 -6.70
C ASP A 309 20.81 7.18 -7.63
N ALA A 310 19.76 7.64 -8.30
CA ALA A 310 19.82 8.78 -9.20
C ALA A 310 20.10 10.12 -8.49
N VAL A 311 19.74 10.26 -7.21
CA VAL A 311 20.09 11.43 -6.38
C VAL A 311 21.44 11.30 -5.67
N SER A 312 22.15 10.18 -5.83
CA SER A 312 23.50 10.07 -5.29
C SER A 312 24.43 11.05 -6.00
N PRO A 313 25.37 11.72 -5.30
CA PRO A 313 26.24 12.72 -5.93
C PRO A 313 26.98 12.20 -7.16
N ALA A 314 27.44 10.93 -7.11
CA ALA A 314 28.19 10.32 -8.20
C ALA A 314 27.35 10.14 -9.48
N ILE A 315 26.08 9.76 -9.35
CA ILE A 315 25.19 9.57 -10.50
C ILE A 315 24.61 10.90 -10.96
N GLN A 316 24.21 11.76 -10.02
CA GLN A 316 23.65 13.07 -10.31
C GLN A 316 24.64 13.95 -11.11
N ASP A 317 25.92 13.94 -10.74
CA ASP A 317 26.97 14.66 -11.47
C ASP A 317 27.14 14.16 -12.91
N LEU A 318 26.90 12.85 -13.14
CA LEU A 318 27.01 12.24 -14.47
C LEU A 318 25.75 12.44 -15.31
N LEU A 319 24.57 12.43 -14.70
CA LEU A 319 23.30 12.75 -15.36
C LEU A 319 23.17 14.24 -15.69
N GLY A 320 23.79 15.11 -14.88
CA GLY A 320 23.76 16.57 -15.02
C GLY A 320 22.52 17.24 -14.40
N PHE A 321 21.54 16.46 -13.93
CA PHE A 321 20.32 16.95 -13.30
C PHE A 321 19.84 16.07 -12.14
N SER A 322 18.94 16.60 -11.31
CA SER A 322 18.20 15.79 -10.33
C SER A 322 16.82 15.42 -10.88
N PRO A 323 16.43 14.14 -10.86
CA PRO A 323 15.10 13.71 -11.28
C PRO A 323 14.01 13.97 -10.22
N ILE A 324 14.32 14.65 -9.11
CA ILE A 324 13.38 14.89 -8.01
C ILE A 324 12.88 16.34 -8.02
N GLN A 325 11.56 16.49 -7.93
CA GLN A 325 10.90 17.75 -7.64
C GLN A 325 10.08 17.67 -6.35
N PRO A 326 9.82 18.79 -5.65
CA PRO A 326 8.90 18.79 -4.51
C PRO A 326 7.49 18.31 -4.89
N LEU A 327 6.83 17.60 -3.97
CA LEU A 327 5.45 17.15 -4.16
C LEU A 327 4.49 18.32 -4.30
N LYS A 328 3.54 18.22 -5.23
CA LYS A 328 2.48 19.21 -5.40
C LYS A 328 1.38 18.96 -4.37
N THR A 329 1.31 19.83 -3.36
CA THR A 329 0.31 19.75 -2.29
C THR A 329 -0.72 20.87 -2.35
N VAL A 330 -1.88 20.65 -1.72
CA VAL A 330 -2.94 21.65 -1.58
C VAL A 330 -2.39 22.94 -0.97
N TYR A 331 -1.59 22.82 0.09
CA TYR A 331 -1.00 23.98 0.74
C TYR A 331 -0.05 24.75 -0.18
N ALA A 332 0.88 24.06 -0.87
CA ALA A 332 1.85 24.73 -1.74
C ALA A 332 1.18 25.48 -2.91
N LEU A 333 0.10 24.93 -3.47
CA LEU A 333 -0.67 25.62 -4.51
C LEU A 333 -1.37 26.87 -3.97
N LEU A 334 -2.02 26.77 -2.82
CA LEU A 334 -2.73 27.91 -2.23
C LEU A 334 -1.77 28.98 -1.72
N GLU A 335 -0.61 28.59 -1.18
CA GLU A 335 0.44 29.51 -0.73
C GLU A 335 1.02 30.33 -1.88
N SER A 336 1.31 29.69 -3.03
CA SER A 336 1.83 30.39 -4.21
C SER A 336 0.85 31.41 -4.83
N HIS A 337 -0.43 31.37 -4.42
CA HIS A 337 -1.49 32.27 -4.88
C HIS A 337 -2.07 33.15 -3.75
N ASP A 338 -1.43 33.21 -2.57
CA ASP A 338 -1.89 33.97 -1.39
C ASP A 338 -3.34 33.64 -0.97
N ALA A 339 -3.73 32.38 -1.11
CA ALA A 339 -5.09 31.89 -0.90
C ALA A 339 -5.23 30.96 0.31
N LEU A 340 -4.26 30.97 1.25
CA LEU A 340 -4.26 30.09 2.43
C LEU A 340 -5.45 30.31 3.38
N ALA A 341 -6.12 31.46 3.31
CA ALA A 341 -7.35 31.72 4.06
C ALA A 341 -8.52 30.81 3.65
N LEU A 342 -8.45 30.18 2.47
CA LEU A 342 -9.41 29.16 2.04
C LEU A 342 -9.49 27.99 3.02
N LEU A 343 -8.35 27.58 3.58
CA LEU A 343 -8.24 26.42 4.49
C LEU A 343 -8.89 26.68 5.85
N ASP A 344 -9.09 27.94 6.22
CA ASP A 344 -9.78 28.35 7.45
C ASP A 344 -11.25 28.74 7.21
N HIS A 345 -11.75 28.56 5.99
CA HIS A 345 -13.09 29.00 5.63
C HIS A 345 -14.17 28.24 6.42
N PRO A 346 -15.22 28.89 6.96
CA PRO A 346 -16.24 28.22 7.81
C PRO A 346 -16.98 27.05 7.16
N LEU A 347 -16.99 26.98 5.82
CA LEU A 347 -17.62 25.91 5.05
C LEU A 347 -16.64 24.80 4.62
N ILE A 348 -15.37 24.84 5.00
CA ILE A 348 -14.36 23.88 4.53
C ILE A 348 -14.71 22.44 4.90
N GLU A 349 -15.19 22.21 6.12
CA GLU A 349 -15.63 20.89 6.57
C GLU A 349 -16.82 20.38 5.75
N CYS A 350 -17.81 21.25 5.47
CA CYS A 350 -18.97 20.91 4.64
C CYS A 350 -18.56 20.65 3.17
N ALA A 351 -17.64 21.43 2.62
CA ALA A 351 -17.17 21.27 1.25
C ALA A 351 -16.37 19.98 1.05
N THR A 352 -15.73 19.47 2.10
CA THR A 352 -14.79 18.34 2.03
C THR A 352 -15.30 17.07 2.75
N MET A 353 -16.52 17.09 3.30
CA MET A 353 -17.08 15.95 4.05
C MET A 353 -17.25 14.70 3.20
N VAL A 354 -17.12 13.56 3.88
CA VAL A 354 -17.44 12.22 3.36
C VAL A 354 -18.95 12.02 3.37
N VAL A 355 -19.50 11.62 2.22
CA VAL A 355 -20.92 11.25 2.09
C VAL A 355 -21.03 9.73 2.12
N ALA A 356 -21.07 9.17 3.32
CA ALA A 356 -21.19 7.74 3.58
C ALA A 356 -22.66 7.27 3.43
N PRO A 357 -22.96 6.17 2.70
CA PRO A 357 -24.32 5.67 2.48
C PRO A 357 -24.95 4.94 3.68
N GLU A 358 -24.14 4.44 4.61
CA GLU A 358 -24.53 3.55 5.70
C GLU A 358 -25.55 4.23 6.64
N GLY A 359 -26.65 3.53 6.93
CA GLY A 359 -27.69 4.01 7.83
C GLY A 359 -28.48 5.24 7.34
N LYS A 360 -28.37 5.62 6.06
CA LYS A 360 -29.05 6.81 5.51
C LYS A 360 -29.99 6.46 4.37
N SER A 361 -31.12 7.17 4.31
CA SER A 361 -32.00 7.13 3.14
C SER A 361 -31.39 7.84 1.95
N ARG A 362 -31.78 7.44 0.74
CA ARG A 362 -31.37 8.10 -0.52
C ARG A 362 -31.63 9.62 -0.51
N ALA A 363 -32.74 10.05 0.10
CA ALA A 363 -33.08 11.46 0.23
C ALA A 363 -32.07 12.24 1.08
N LYS A 364 -31.66 11.66 2.22
CA LYS A 364 -30.66 12.26 3.13
C LYS A 364 -29.27 12.32 2.49
N ILE A 365 -28.89 11.29 1.74
CA ILE A 365 -27.65 11.28 0.95
C ILE A 365 -27.67 12.42 -0.07
N GLN A 366 -28.76 12.57 -0.84
CA GLN A 366 -28.89 13.63 -1.84
C GLN A 366 -28.87 15.04 -1.21
N GLU A 367 -29.46 15.20 -0.03
CA GLU A 367 -29.40 16.45 0.73
C GLU A 367 -27.96 16.81 1.12
N GLN A 368 -27.17 15.84 1.60
CA GLN A 368 -25.76 16.04 1.95
C GLN A 368 -24.93 16.42 0.72
N ILE A 369 -25.15 15.74 -0.42
CA ILE A 369 -24.48 16.06 -1.69
C ILE A 369 -24.79 17.52 -2.09
N LYS A 370 -26.07 17.91 -2.06
CA LYS A 370 -26.47 19.29 -2.40
C LYS A 370 -25.82 20.32 -1.47
N LYS A 371 -25.75 20.05 -0.16
CA LYS A 371 -25.10 20.93 0.82
C LYS A 371 -23.60 21.07 0.53
N LYS A 372 -22.91 19.97 0.23
CA LYS A 372 -21.50 19.93 -0.18
C LYS A 372 -21.27 20.76 -1.44
N ASP A 373 -22.07 20.57 -2.49
CA ASP A 373 -21.92 21.31 -3.76
C ASP A 373 -22.12 22.82 -3.59
N VAL A 374 -23.07 23.22 -2.74
CA VAL A 374 -23.30 24.64 -2.41
C VAL A 374 -22.09 25.21 -1.65
N ALA A 375 -21.51 24.46 -0.73
CA ALA A 375 -20.32 24.89 0.01
C ALA A 375 -19.11 25.06 -0.92
N ILE A 376 -18.85 24.09 -1.81
CA ILE A 376 -17.78 24.15 -2.82
C ILE A 376 -17.95 25.41 -3.68
N ARG A 377 -19.14 25.62 -4.28
CA ARG A 377 -19.39 26.80 -5.12
C ARG A 377 -19.17 28.12 -4.39
N LYS A 378 -19.59 28.22 -3.13
CA LYS A 378 -19.38 29.44 -2.32
C LYS A 378 -17.90 29.72 -2.10
N ILE A 379 -17.13 28.70 -1.72
CA ILE A 379 -15.68 28.84 -1.50
C ILE A 379 -14.99 29.20 -2.82
N THR A 380 -15.28 28.48 -3.91
CA THR A 380 -14.69 28.76 -5.23
C THR A 380 -14.92 30.20 -5.66
N ASN A 381 -16.16 30.69 -5.62
CA ASN A 381 -16.48 32.06 -6.04
C ASN A 381 -15.80 33.13 -5.18
N GLN A 382 -15.53 32.85 -3.91
CA GLN A 382 -14.89 33.80 -2.99
C GLN A 382 -13.38 33.91 -3.22
N PHE A 383 -12.71 32.82 -3.58
CA PHE A 383 -11.25 32.75 -3.65
C PHE A 383 -10.70 32.78 -5.08
N MET A 384 -11.56 32.74 -6.10
CA MET A 384 -11.14 32.93 -7.49
C MET A 384 -10.42 34.26 -7.69
N SER A 385 -9.31 34.22 -8.42
CA SER A 385 -8.52 35.39 -8.79
C SER A 385 -7.99 35.23 -10.22
N PRO A 386 -7.37 36.27 -10.82
CA PRO A 386 -6.73 36.14 -12.13
C PRO A 386 -5.62 35.09 -12.17
N THR A 387 -5.00 34.78 -11.04
CA THR A 387 -3.91 33.79 -10.92
C THR A 387 -4.40 32.43 -10.43
N LEU A 388 -5.51 32.38 -9.68
CA LEU A 388 -6.07 31.15 -9.12
C LEU A 388 -7.46 30.86 -9.72
N ARG A 389 -7.54 29.86 -10.60
CA ARG A 389 -8.77 29.55 -11.33
C ARG A 389 -9.75 28.74 -10.49
N ALA A 390 -11.00 28.71 -10.94
CA ALA A 390 -12.06 27.92 -10.31
C ALA A 390 -11.70 26.44 -10.19
N ASP A 391 -11.12 25.88 -11.26
CA ASP A 391 -10.76 24.46 -11.34
C ASP A 391 -9.65 24.10 -10.36
N ASP A 392 -8.66 24.98 -10.18
CA ASP A 392 -7.55 24.79 -9.25
C ASP A 392 -8.06 24.78 -7.79
N ILE A 393 -9.01 25.67 -7.46
CA ILE A 393 -9.66 25.70 -6.14
C ILE A 393 -10.49 24.43 -5.92
N GLN A 394 -11.27 24.01 -6.91
CA GLN A 394 -12.07 22.80 -6.81
C GLN A 394 -11.17 21.56 -6.67
N GLN A 395 -10.07 21.49 -7.41
CA GLN A 395 -9.06 20.44 -7.29
C GLN A 395 -8.50 20.38 -5.86
N CYS A 396 -8.18 21.51 -5.23
CA CYS A 396 -7.79 21.56 -3.82
C CYS A 396 -8.86 20.98 -2.89
N LEU A 397 -10.12 21.39 -3.04
CA LEU A 397 -11.24 20.91 -2.22
C LEU A 397 -11.48 19.40 -2.42
N TYR A 398 -11.40 18.91 -3.66
CA TYR A 398 -11.53 17.48 -3.96
C TYR A 398 -10.35 16.69 -3.39
N SER A 399 -9.14 17.22 -3.41
CA SER A 399 -7.96 16.57 -2.81
C SER A 399 -8.10 16.41 -1.29
N ILE A 400 -8.62 17.43 -0.61
CA ILE A 400 -8.93 17.33 0.83
C ILE A 400 -10.06 16.32 1.06
N ALA A 401 -11.09 16.33 0.21
CA ALA A 401 -12.16 15.35 0.30
C ALA A 401 -11.65 13.92 0.10
N ASP A 402 -10.75 13.68 -0.86
CA ASP A 402 -10.10 12.39 -1.10
C ASP A 402 -9.31 11.94 0.13
N ASN A 403 -8.56 12.84 0.79
CA ASN A 403 -7.91 12.53 2.08
C ASN A 403 -8.92 12.19 3.19
N ASN A 404 -10.06 12.88 3.26
CA ASN A 404 -11.11 12.53 4.23
C ASN A 404 -11.74 11.16 3.91
N TYR A 405 -11.89 10.79 2.64
CA TYR A 405 -12.33 9.45 2.23
C TYR A 405 -11.29 8.39 2.61
N HIS A 406 -10.01 8.65 2.43
CA HIS A 406 -8.93 7.77 2.91
C HIS A 406 -9.06 7.52 4.41
N LEU A 407 -9.24 8.57 5.23
CA LEU A 407 -9.45 8.43 6.67
C LEU A 407 -10.71 7.60 6.98
N TYR A 408 -11.80 7.81 6.27
CA TYR A 408 -13.02 7.02 6.42
C TYR A 408 -12.78 5.52 6.18
N PHE A 409 -11.94 5.17 5.21
CA PHE A 409 -11.67 3.77 4.88
C PHE A 409 -10.57 3.12 5.71
N GLU A 410 -9.54 3.86 6.13
CA GLU A 410 -8.38 3.29 6.84
C GLU A 410 -8.44 3.48 8.36
N ARG A 411 -8.96 4.63 8.83
CA ARG A 411 -8.98 4.99 10.26
C ARG A 411 -10.28 4.57 10.93
N ASP A 412 -11.42 4.88 10.34
CA ASP A 412 -12.72 4.66 11.00
C ASP A 412 -13.00 3.17 11.33
N PRO A 413 -12.58 2.17 10.53
CA PRO A 413 -12.65 0.77 10.95
C PRO A 413 -11.92 0.49 12.27
N ILE A 414 -10.82 1.19 12.56
CA ILE A 414 -10.08 1.07 13.82
C ILE A 414 -10.91 1.66 14.97
N ASP A 415 -11.49 2.86 14.78
CA ASP A 415 -12.40 3.48 15.76
C ASP A 415 -13.59 2.54 16.07
N ARG A 416 -14.09 1.84 15.05
CA ARG A 416 -15.14 0.83 15.20
C ARG A 416 -14.72 -0.40 15.98
N MET A 417 -13.52 -0.93 15.74
CA MET A 417 -12.97 -2.04 16.53
C MET A 417 -12.77 -1.64 17.99
N ILE A 418 -12.31 -0.42 18.27
CA ILE A 418 -12.20 0.13 19.63
C ILE A 418 -13.59 0.22 20.29
N GLY A 419 -14.59 0.73 19.57
CA GLY A 419 -15.97 0.79 20.06
C GLY A 419 -16.53 -0.60 20.38
N MET A 420 -16.24 -1.60 19.55
CA MET A 420 -16.67 -2.99 19.79
C MET A 420 -15.92 -3.64 20.96
N LEU A 421 -14.62 -3.33 21.15
CA LEU A 421 -13.87 -3.76 22.32
C LEU A 421 -14.52 -3.25 23.62
N HIS A 422 -14.86 -1.96 23.70
CA HIS A 422 -15.52 -1.38 24.88
C HIS A 422 -16.97 -1.83 25.06
N LYS A 423 -17.69 -2.12 23.96
CA LYS A 423 -19.08 -2.58 24.02
C LYS A 423 -19.19 -4.00 24.59
N TYR A 424 -18.30 -4.89 24.18
CA TYR A 424 -18.42 -6.33 24.47
C TYR A 424 -17.48 -6.81 25.58
N PHE A 425 -16.44 -6.05 25.94
CA PHE A 425 -15.44 -6.46 26.93
C PHE A 425 -15.17 -5.35 27.95
N THR A 426 -14.76 -5.74 29.16
CA THR A 426 -14.41 -4.81 30.24
C THR A 426 -13.11 -5.23 30.91
N PRO A 427 -12.25 -4.29 31.34
CA PRO A 427 -10.94 -4.63 31.91
C PRO A 427 -11.01 -5.28 33.30
N SER A 428 -12.15 -5.22 34.01
CA SER A 428 -12.26 -5.81 35.35
C SER A 428 -12.43 -7.33 35.31
N ASN A 429 -11.70 -8.02 36.20
CA ASN A 429 -11.90 -9.45 36.47
C ASN A 429 -13.25 -9.73 37.18
N ASP A 430 -13.92 -8.69 37.69
CA ASP A 430 -15.15 -8.80 38.47
C ASP A 430 -16.42 -8.90 37.63
N ALA A 431 -16.31 -9.17 36.33
CA ALA A 431 -17.43 -9.74 35.59
C ALA A 431 -17.64 -11.19 36.06
N ALA A 432 -18.00 -11.38 37.33
CA ALA A 432 -18.35 -12.65 37.97
C ALA A 432 -19.62 -13.32 37.35
N GLY A 433 -20.09 -12.80 36.22
CA GLY A 433 -21.12 -13.37 35.36
C GLY A 433 -20.81 -13.30 33.86
N ALA A 434 -19.57 -12.93 33.45
CA ALA A 434 -19.15 -13.09 32.06
C ALA A 434 -18.79 -14.56 31.82
N ASP A 435 -19.37 -15.14 30.76
CA ASP A 435 -19.06 -16.50 30.33
C ASP A 435 -17.52 -16.64 30.13
N PRO A 436 -16.86 -17.62 30.78
CA PRO A 436 -15.43 -17.88 30.61
C PRO A 436 -15.00 -17.98 29.14
N LYS A 437 -15.91 -18.38 28.23
CA LYS A 437 -15.72 -18.39 26.77
C LYS A 437 -15.27 -17.03 26.22
N TYR A 438 -15.75 -15.92 26.78
CA TYR A 438 -15.47 -14.56 26.32
C TYR A 438 -14.27 -13.90 27.02
N SER A 439 -13.48 -14.67 27.75
CA SER A 439 -12.23 -14.17 28.32
C SER A 439 -11.17 -13.92 27.23
N LEU A 440 -10.59 -12.72 27.24
CA LEU A 440 -9.45 -12.34 26.40
C LEU A 440 -8.11 -12.92 26.89
N ALA A 441 -8.07 -13.71 27.96
CA ALA A 441 -6.80 -14.23 28.47
C ALA A 441 -6.08 -15.11 27.43
N ILE A 442 -4.77 -14.94 27.31
CA ILE A 442 -3.90 -15.75 26.43
C ILE A 442 -2.74 -16.33 27.23
N VAL A 443 -2.27 -17.51 26.83
CA VAL A 443 -1.19 -18.24 27.51
C VAL A 443 -0.20 -18.70 26.46
N SER A 444 1.06 -18.32 26.62
CA SER A 444 2.15 -18.73 25.74
C SER A 444 2.20 -20.25 25.59
N GLY A 445 2.31 -20.71 24.35
CA GLY A 445 2.33 -22.12 23.97
C GLY A 445 0.94 -22.73 23.73
N ASN A 446 -0.14 -22.04 24.08
CA ASN A 446 -1.49 -22.47 23.77
C ASN A 446 -2.01 -21.78 22.51
N ASP A 447 -2.65 -22.54 21.60
CA ASP A 447 -3.23 -22.04 20.34
C ASP A 447 -2.27 -21.21 19.46
N GLY A 448 -0.96 -21.39 19.63
CA GLY A 448 0.09 -20.65 18.90
C GLY A 448 0.50 -19.31 19.53
N ALA A 449 -0.11 -18.92 20.65
CA ALA A 449 0.23 -17.69 21.36
C ALA A 449 1.68 -17.70 21.84
N ARG A 450 2.36 -16.55 21.74
CA ARG A 450 3.73 -16.34 22.24
C ARG A 450 3.77 -15.48 23.50
N LEU A 451 2.68 -14.77 23.79
CA LEU A 451 2.51 -13.93 24.95
C LEU A 451 1.56 -14.58 25.97
N SER A 452 1.75 -14.24 27.26
CA SER A 452 0.86 -14.64 28.34
C SER A 452 0.27 -13.41 29.02
N HIS A 453 -1.03 -13.20 28.85
CA HIS A 453 -1.77 -12.07 29.41
C HIS A 453 -3.03 -12.54 30.13
N THR A 454 -3.33 -11.91 31.28
CA THR A 454 -4.66 -11.98 31.88
C THR A 454 -5.69 -11.26 31.00
N HIS A 455 -6.99 -11.46 31.23
CA HIS A 455 -8.05 -10.74 30.52
C HIS A 455 -7.81 -9.23 30.51
N ALA A 456 -7.65 -8.63 31.69
CA ALA A 456 -7.39 -7.19 31.86
C ALA A 456 -6.16 -6.73 31.06
N ARG A 457 -5.08 -7.50 31.10
CA ARG A 457 -3.84 -7.17 30.41
C ARG A 457 -4.00 -7.26 28.88
N GLN A 458 -4.70 -8.28 28.38
CA GLN A 458 -4.97 -8.40 26.95
C GLN A 458 -5.90 -7.29 26.47
N PHE A 459 -6.94 -6.97 27.22
CA PHE A 459 -7.84 -5.85 26.93
C PHE A 459 -7.06 -4.54 26.71
N HIS A 460 -6.19 -4.17 27.65
CA HIS A 460 -5.37 -2.97 27.53
C HIS A 460 -4.35 -3.07 26.39
N TYR A 461 -3.77 -4.25 26.14
CA TYR A 461 -2.83 -4.48 25.03
C TYR A 461 -3.48 -4.32 23.65
N VAL A 462 -4.72 -4.77 23.49
CA VAL A 462 -5.51 -4.57 22.27
C VAL A 462 -5.90 -3.10 22.13
N LEU A 463 -6.46 -2.49 23.18
CA LEU A 463 -6.90 -1.10 23.17
C LEU A 463 -5.77 -0.14 22.79
N GLN A 464 -4.60 -0.27 23.42
CA GLN A 464 -3.47 0.60 23.12
C GLN A 464 -2.94 0.42 21.70
N SER A 465 -3.01 -0.80 21.14
CA SER A 465 -2.48 -1.12 19.82
C SER A 465 -3.40 -0.57 18.74
N LEU A 466 -4.71 -0.77 18.90
CA LEU A 466 -5.72 -0.14 18.04
C LEU A 466 -5.65 1.39 18.14
N THR A 467 -5.50 1.96 19.33
CA THR A 467 -5.38 3.42 19.49
C THR A 467 -4.14 3.96 18.78
N LEU A 468 -2.99 3.28 18.90
CA LEU A 468 -1.78 3.67 18.18
C LEU A 468 -1.98 3.57 16.66
N TRP A 469 -2.51 2.46 16.17
CA TRP A 469 -2.79 2.28 14.74
C TRP A 469 -3.76 3.34 14.20
N ARG A 470 -4.74 3.74 15.00
CA ARG A 470 -5.68 4.82 14.68
C ARG A 470 -4.97 6.15 14.46
N GLU A 471 -4.03 6.51 15.33
CA GLU A 471 -3.27 7.76 15.18
C GLU A 471 -2.28 7.70 14.01
N ILE A 472 -1.68 6.54 13.74
CA ILE A 472 -0.84 6.32 12.55
C ILE A 472 -1.67 6.46 11.26
N ALA A 473 -2.84 5.81 11.19
CA ALA A 473 -3.75 5.94 10.05
C ALA A 473 -4.24 7.39 9.87
N HIS A 474 -4.39 8.14 10.96
CA HIS A 474 -4.76 9.55 10.90
C HIS A 474 -3.65 10.43 10.27
N ASP A 475 -2.38 10.13 10.56
CA ASP A 475 -1.22 10.88 10.06
C ASP A 475 -0.57 10.26 8.80
N MET A 476 -1.25 9.28 8.18
CA MET A 476 -0.68 8.42 7.13
C MET A 476 -0.07 9.20 5.96
N PHE A 477 -0.76 10.23 5.44
CA PHE A 477 -0.25 11.03 4.32
C PHE A 477 1.03 11.80 4.69
N ARG A 478 1.09 12.35 5.90
CA ARG A 478 2.29 13.03 6.40
C ARG A 478 3.43 12.03 6.55
N LEU A 479 3.18 10.86 7.13
CA LEU A 479 4.19 9.81 7.29
C LEU A 479 4.74 9.36 5.93
N TRP A 480 3.90 9.21 4.91
CA TRP A 480 4.32 8.93 3.54
C TRP A 480 5.20 10.03 2.93
N CYS A 481 4.86 11.31 3.10
CA CYS A 481 5.73 12.41 2.66
C CYS A 481 7.10 12.35 3.36
N LEU A 482 7.13 12.07 4.66
CA LEU A 482 8.39 11.94 5.41
C LEU A 482 9.18 10.71 4.99
N THR A 483 8.53 9.61 4.60
CA THR A 483 9.17 8.44 4.00
C THR A 483 9.92 8.83 2.73
N ASP A 484 9.27 9.56 1.82
CA ASP A 484 9.91 10.04 0.60
C ASP A 484 11.12 10.93 0.90
N GLU A 485 10.97 11.87 1.83
CA GLU A 485 12.05 12.77 2.24
C GLU A 485 13.24 12.02 2.86
N ASP A 486 12.99 11.05 3.76
CA ASP A 486 14.05 10.25 4.37
C ASP A 486 14.77 9.38 3.31
N LEU A 487 14.02 8.72 2.43
CA LEU A 487 14.59 7.83 1.41
C LEU A 487 15.45 8.60 0.41
N LEU A 488 14.97 9.76 -0.05
CA LEU A 488 15.62 10.58 -1.08
C LEU A 488 16.61 11.60 -0.50
N SER A 489 16.83 11.59 0.82
CA SER A 489 17.77 12.51 1.45
C SER A 489 19.22 12.15 1.13
N GLY A 490 19.94 13.10 0.53
CA GLY A 490 21.39 13.00 0.36
C GLY A 490 22.18 13.06 1.67
N SER A 491 21.55 13.36 2.81
CA SER A 491 22.26 13.48 4.10
C SER A 491 22.59 12.14 4.76
N ALA A 492 21.84 11.08 4.43
CA ALA A 492 21.97 9.76 5.05
C ALA A 492 21.89 8.66 3.97
N PRO A 493 23.02 8.27 3.35
CA PRO A 493 23.01 7.23 2.35
C PRO A 493 22.67 5.87 2.97
N TYR A 494 22.05 4.99 2.18
CA TYR A 494 21.78 3.63 2.58
C TYR A 494 23.05 2.75 2.53
N GLN A 495 23.01 1.63 3.24
CA GLN A 495 24.00 0.56 3.15
C GLN A 495 23.32 -0.73 2.72
N LEU A 496 23.80 -1.31 1.62
CA LEU A 496 23.31 -2.60 1.14
C LEU A 496 23.86 -3.70 2.06
N THR A 497 22.97 -4.34 2.83
CA THR A 497 23.33 -5.24 3.92
C THR A 497 22.48 -6.50 3.89
N ASP A 498 23.11 -7.66 4.06
CA ASP A 498 22.37 -8.90 4.30
C ASP A 498 21.81 -8.91 5.72
N THR A 499 20.49 -8.97 5.81
CA THR A 499 19.73 -8.95 7.07
C THR A 499 19.48 -10.34 7.64
N GLY A 500 19.79 -11.41 6.89
CA GLY A 500 19.33 -12.77 7.16
C GLY A 500 17.97 -13.10 6.53
N GLN A 501 17.24 -12.08 6.05
CA GLN A 501 16.01 -12.23 5.24
C GLN A 501 16.24 -11.84 3.77
N GLY A 502 17.50 -11.65 3.38
CA GLY A 502 17.89 -11.12 2.08
C GLY A 502 18.67 -9.82 2.19
N LEU A 503 19.13 -9.37 1.03
CA LEU A 503 19.91 -8.17 0.85
C LEU A 503 18.99 -6.95 0.81
N HIS A 504 19.16 -6.03 1.75
CA HIS A 504 18.30 -4.85 1.89
C HIS A 504 19.10 -3.56 1.91
N ARG A 505 18.49 -2.48 1.40
CA ARG A 505 18.97 -1.11 1.57
C ARG A 505 18.63 -0.64 2.99
N ILE A 506 19.57 -0.79 3.92
CA ILE A 506 19.41 -0.29 5.29
C ILE A 506 19.71 1.21 5.31
N GLN A 507 18.74 2.04 5.69
CA GLN A 507 18.89 3.50 5.68
C GLN A 507 18.31 4.16 6.93
N PRO A 508 19.09 5.00 7.64
CA PRO A 508 18.56 5.81 8.74
C PRO A 508 17.41 6.70 8.26
N SER A 509 16.28 6.67 8.97
CA SER A 509 15.07 7.43 8.60
C SER A 509 14.64 8.37 9.74
N PRO A 510 15.40 9.45 10.01
CA PRO A 510 15.20 10.29 11.19
C PRO A 510 13.89 11.10 11.17
N LEU A 511 13.36 11.48 10.01
CA LEU A 511 12.15 12.31 9.95
C LEU A 511 10.93 11.51 10.37
N ILE A 512 10.70 10.35 9.74
CA ILE A 512 9.59 9.47 10.08
C ILE A 512 9.78 8.86 11.47
N SER A 513 11.01 8.53 11.87
CA SER A 513 11.30 8.05 13.23
C SER A 513 10.82 9.06 14.29
N ARG A 514 11.17 10.34 14.15
CA ARG A 514 10.73 11.38 15.09
C ARG A 514 9.22 11.54 15.08
N ALA A 515 8.58 11.54 13.90
CA ALA A 515 7.14 11.63 13.80
C ALA A 515 6.44 10.47 14.54
N MET A 516 6.92 9.25 14.36
CA MET A 516 6.39 8.06 15.02
C MET A 516 6.57 8.09 16.53
N HIS A 517 7.71 8.57 17.04
CA HIS A 517 7.90 8.76 18.49
C HIS A 517 6.94 9.80 19.08
N VAL A 518 6.64 10.88 18.34
CA VAL A 518 5.64 11.87 18.75
C VAL A 518 4.24 11.26 18.81
N ILE A 519 3.84 10.49 17.78
CA ILE A 519 2.56 9.77 17.75
C ILE A 519 2.46 8.78 18.92
N LEU A 520 3.51 8.00 19.15
CA LEU A 520 3.59 7.02 20.24
C LEU A 520 3.44 7.70 21.61
N HIS A 521 4.21 8.75 21.88
CA HIS A 521 4.17 9.45 23.16
C HIS A 521 2.80 10.15 23.38
N SER A 522 2.23 10.74 22.33
CA SER A 522 0.88 11.31 22.38
C SER A 522 -0.16 10.23 22.71
N THR A 523 -0.07 9.06 22.09
CA THR A 523 -0.95 7.92 22.34
C THR A 523 -0.81 7.40 23.77
N GLN A 524 0.41 7.23 24.26
CA GLN A 524 0.68 6.81 25.65
C GLN A 524 0.07 7.76 26.68
N ARG A 525 0.07 9.07 26.41
CA ARG A 525 -0.55 10.06 27.30
C ARG A 525 -2.08 10.01 27.33
N LYS A 526 -2.72 9.42 26.31
CA LYS A 526 -4.18 9.25 26.24
C LYS A 526 -4.65 7.97 26.93
N LEU A 527 -3.74 7.08 27.33
CA LEU A 527 -4.05 5.75 27.85
C LEU A 527 -3.53 5.59 29.28
N ASP A 528 -4.31 4.92 30.14
CA ASP A 528 -3.94 4.70 31.54
C ASP A 528 -2.85 3.63 31.72
N HIS A 529 -2.74 2.72 30.76
CA HIS A 529 -1.84 1.56 30.81
C HIS A 529 -1.07 1.41 29.51
N TRP A 530 0.18 0.95 29.63
CA TRP A 530 1.02 0.57 28.50
C TRP A 530 1.68 -0.79 28.75
N VAL A 531 1.40 -1.75 27.87
CA VAL A 531 1.87 -3.14 27.95
C VAL A 531 2.83 -3.45 26.79
N GLY A 532 3.95 -4.11 27.06
CA GLY A 532 4.94 -4.46 26.04
C GLY A 532 5.98 -3.35 25.79
N SER A 533 6.76 -3.53 24.74
CA SER A 533 7.87 -2.63 24.39
C SER A 533 7.38 -1.41 23.60
N SER A 534 8.11 -0.30 23.77
CA SER A 534 7.94 0.95 23.03
C SER A 534 8.99 1.12 21.92
N VAL A 535 9.79 0.09 21.67
CA VAL A 535 10.82 0.10 20.62
C VAL A 535 10.16 0.14 19.25
N ILE A 536 10.62 1.07 18.42
CA ILE A 536 10.29 1.21 17.01
C ILE A 536 11.55 0.86 16.21
N HIS A 537 11.47 -0.17 15.39
CA HIS A 537 12.53 -0.57 14.46
C HIS A 537 12.39 0.22 13.18
N LEU A 538 13.46 0.89 12.76
CA LEU A 538 13.47 1.73 11.57
C LEU A 538 14.90 2.10 11.18
N GLY A 539 15.30 1.75 9.96
CA GLY A 539 16.67 1.92 9.50
C GLY A 539 17.65 0.91 10.10
N ASP A 540 17.15 -0.29 10.44
CA ASP A 540 17.93 -1.37 11.05
C ASP A 540 17.67 -2.72 10.38
N LYS A 541 18.22 -3.83 10.90
CA LYS A 541 18.05 -5.15 10.29
C LYS A 541 16.62 -5.69 10.31
N ASN A 542 15.78 -5.22 11.23
CA ASN A 542 14.40 -5.68 11.38
C ASN A 542 13.44 -4.88 10.48
N VAL A 543 13.73 -3.59 10.30
CA VAL A 543 13.02 -2.69 9.39
C VAL A 543 14.05 -1.86 8.63
N PRO A 544 14.49 -2.33 7.44
CA PRO A 544 15.63 -1.76 6.73
C PRO A 544 15.53 -0.27 6.42
N ASN A 545 14.35 0.23 6.05
CA ASN A 545 14.17 1.61 5.62
C ASN A 545 12.74 2.09 5.84
N ALA A 546 12.50 3.38 5.59
CA ALA A 546 11.20 4.01 5.73
C ALA A 546 10.11 3.42 4.83
N LEU A 547 10.45 2.90 3.64
CA LEU A 547 9.47 2.28 2.73
C LEU A 547 8.88 1.01 3.36
N MET A 548 9.75 0.10 3.80
CA MET A 548 9.36 -1.12 4.48
C MET A 548 8.59 -0.85 5.78
N PHE A 549 8.89 0.26 6.45
CA PHE A 549 8.17 0.70 7.64
C PHE A 549 6.74 1.12 7.32
N ILE A 550 6.55 2.08 6.40
CA ILE A 550 5.23 2.66 6.13
C ILE A 550 4.28 1.66 5.46
N ASP A 551 4.81 0.77 4.62
CA ASP A 551 4.03 -0.28 3.96
C ASP A 551 3.39 -1.23 4.96
N LYS A 552 4.03 -1.52 6.10
CA LYS A 552 3.43 -2.33 7.17
C LYS A 552 2.14 -1.68 7.67
N TYR A 553 2.19 -0.40 8.03
CA TYR A 553 1.04 0.28 8.62
C TYR A 553 -0.07 0.61 7.63
N ALA A 554 0.23 0.71 6.34
CA ALA A 554 -0.79 0.84 5.29
C ALA A 554 -1.75 -0.36 5.25
N GLN A 555 -1.37 -1.52 5.82
CA GLN A 555 -2.17 -2.75 5.80
C GLN A 555 -3.23 -2.82 6.90
N VAL A 556 -3.16 -1.97 7.93
CA VAL A 556 -4.07 -2.05 9.08
C VAL A 556 -5.53 -1.97 8.64
N GLY A 557 -5.89 -0.97 7.82
CA GLY A 557 -7.27 -0.84 7.36
C GLY A 557 -7.67 -1.96 6.40
N HIS A 558 -6.75 -2.56 5.64
CA HIS A 558 -7.04 -3.77 4.85
C HIS A 558 -7.38 -4.98 5.71
N ILE A 559 -6.75 -5.13 6.88
CA ILE A 559 -7.04 -6.20 7.83
C ILE A 559 -8.39 -5.97 8.50
N LEU A 560 -8.66 -4.76 8.98
CA LEU A 560 -9.82 -4.49 9.83
C LEU A 560 -11.13 -4.28 9.05
N ARG A 561 -11.08 -3.75 7.81
CA ARG A 561 -12.29 -3.51 7.00
C ARG A 561 -13.13 -4.78 6.80
N PRO A 562 -12.56 -5.93 6.37
CA PRO A 562 -13.33 -7.17 6.23
C PRO A 562 -13.95 -7.66 7.54
N VAL A 563 -13.25 -7.49 8.66
CA VAL A 563 -13.76 -7.86 9.99
C VAL A 563 -14.96 -7.00 10.36
N VAL A 564 -14.82 -5.68 10.29
CA VAL A 564 -15.89 -4.72 10.60
C VAL A 564 -17.10 -4.93 9.69
N ARG A 565 -16.87 -5.08 8.37
CA ARG A 565 -17.93 -5.34 7.40
C ARG A 565 -18.68 -6.63 7.72
N THR A 566 -17.97 -7.70 8.09
CA THR A 566 -18.60 -8.97 8.46
C THR A 566 -19.47 -8.80 9.69
N LEU A 567 -18.98 -8.07 10.70
CA LEU A 567 -19.73 -7.80 11.93
C LEU A 567 -21.01 -6.99 11.69
N ASP A 568 -20.99 -6.03 10.76
CA ASP A 568 -22.19 -5.29 10.35
C ASP A 568 -23.20 -6.15 9.62
N GLU A 569 -22.70 -6.96 8.68
CA GLU A 569 -23.56 -7.70 7.76
C GLU A 569 -24.30 -8.84 8.47
N ILE A 570 -23.84 -9.30 9.65
CA ILE A 570 -24.55 -10.30 10.46
C ILE A 570 -26.01 -9.92 10.71
N ASP A 571 -26.29 -8.66 11.07
CA ASP A 571 -27.68 -8.24 11.34
C ASP A 571 -28.52 -8.25 10.06
N THR A 572 -27.92 -7.82 8.94
CA THR A 572 -28.54 -7.86 7.62
C THR A 572 -28.83 -9.30 7.19
N LEU A 573 -27.90 -10.23 7.39
CA LEU A 573 -28.05 -11.64 7.03
C LEU A 573 -29.22 -12.28 7.79
N VAL A 574 -29.33 -12.00 9.09
CA VAL A 574 -30.42 -12.48 9.94
C VAL A 574 -31.77 -11.87 9.51
N ALA A 575 -31.79 -10.61 9.10
CA ALA A 575 -33.01 -9.95 8.63
C ALA A 575 -33.44 -10.39 7.21
N LYS A 576 -32.48 -10.84 6.39
CA LYS A 576 -32.70 -11.12 4.97
C LYS A 576 -33.37 -12.48 4.69
N SER A 577 -33.11 -13.50 5.51
CA SER A 577 -33.63 -14.85 5.29
C SER A 577 -33.86 -15.59 6.61
N ALA A 578 -34.99 -16.29 6.70
CA ALA A 578 -35.34 -17.12 7.86
C ALA A 578 -34.39 -18.32 8.00
N GLU A 579 -33.90 -18.86 6.89
CA GLU A 579 -32.94 -19.96 6.84
C GLU A 579 -31.58 -19.52 7.39
N LEU A 580 -31.09 -18.34 6.97
CA LEU A 580 -29.84 -17.78 7.50
C LEU A 580 -29.94 -17.46 8.98
N LYS A 581 -31.07 -16.90 9.42
CA LYS A 581 -31.35 -16.70 10.83
C LYS A 581 -31.30 -18.02 11.60
N SER A 582 -32.00 -19.06 11.13
CA SER A 582 -31.99 -20.37 11.77
C SER A 582 -30.59 -21.00 11.82
N TYR A 583 -29.80 -20.85 10.76
CA TYR A 583 -28.40 -21.29 10.73
C TYR A 583 -27.57 -20.57 11.80
N ILE A 584 -27.64 -19.25 11.86
CA ILE A 584 -26.89 -18.44 12.83
C ILE A 584 -27.31 -18.76 14.28
N GLU A 585 -28.60 -18.91 14.53
CA GLU A 585 -29.14 -19.26 15.84
C GLU A 585 -28.71 -20.68 16.27
N THR A 586 -28.77 -21.65 15.37
CA THR A 586 -28.46 -23.07 15.68
C THR A 586 -26.97 -23.32 15.81
N THR A 587 -26.14 -22.72 14.94
CA THR A 587 -24.69 -22.98 14.89
C THR A 587 -23.91 -22.10 15.86
N PHE A 588 -24.30 -20.83 16.02
CA PHE A 588 -23.52 -19.84 16.76
C PHE A 588 -24.24 -19.26 17.98
N GLY A 589 -25.47 -19.70 18.27
CA GLY A 589 -26.24 -19.19 19.40
C GLY A 589 -26.84 -17.79 19.18
N GLY A 590 -26.89 -17.32 17.93
CA GLY A 590 -27.50 -16.05 17.56
C GLY A 590 -26.50 -14.98 17.10
N ALA A 591 -27.05 -13.85 16.64
CA ALA A 591 -26.27 -12.77 16.02
C ALA A 591 -25.24 -12.15 16.98
N ASP A 592 -25.65 -11.83 18.22
CA ASP A 592 -24.75 -11.21 19.20
C ASP A 592 -23.66 -12.16 19.68
N ALA A 593 -24.00 -13.45 19.88
CA ALA A 593 -23.02 -14.47 20.24
C ALA A 593 -21.98 -14.67 19.13
N LEU A 594 -22.40 -14.75 17.86
CA LEU A 594 -21.50 -14.82 16.72
C LEU A 594 -20.56 -13.60 16.61
N LYS A 595 -21.07 -12.38 16.85
CA LYS A 595 -20.22 -11.18 16.88
C LYS A 595 -19.17 -11.26 17.98
N GLN A 596 -19.56 -11.70 19.18
CA GLN A 596 -18.62 -11.88 20.29
C GLN A 596 -17.60 -12.99 20.00
N ASP A 597 -18.01 -14.09 19.37
CA ASP A 597 -17.13 -15.21 18.97
C ASP A 597 -16.05 -14.76 17.98
N ILE A 598 -16.41 -13.93 17.00
CA ILE A 598 -15.44 -13.33 16.06
C ILE A 598 -14.51 -12.36 16.80
N LEU A 599 -15.05 -11.48 17.64
CA LEU A 599 -14.28 -10.45 18.33
C LEU A 599 -13.32 -11.03 19.37
N VAL A 600 -13.75 -12.03 20.15
CA VAL A 600 -12.89 -12.66 21.17
C VAL A 600 -11.73 -13.40 20.50
N ASP A 601 -11.97 -14.10 19.40
CA ASP A 601 -10.93 -14.79 18.62
C ASP A 601 -9.94 -13.77 18.05
N PHE A 602 -10.43 -12.72 17.40
CA PHE A 602 -9.58 -11.66 16.84
C PHE A 602 -8.76 -10.95 17.91
N PHE A 603 -9.36 -10.50 19.02
CA PHE A 603 -8.65 -9.77 20.08
C PHE A 603 -7.66 -10.63 20.88
N ARG A 604 -7.78 -11.96 20.82
CA ARG A 604 -6.77 -12.87 21.36
C ARG A 604 -5.67 -13.08 20.33
N GLU A 605 -5.99 -13.69 19.20
CA GLU A 605 -5.01 -14.23 18.26
C GLU A 605 -4.39 -13.20 17.31
N ALA A 606 -5.05 -12.08 17.02
CA ALA A 606 -4.43 -11.00 16.27
C ALA A 606 -3.45 -10.16 17.13
N PHE A 607 -3.34 -10.45 18.42
CA PHE A 607 -2.55 -9.70 19.40
C PHE A 607 -1.83 -10.62 20.41
N ASP A 608 -1.45 -11.83 20.00
CA ASP A 608 -0.86 -12.86 20.86
C ASP A 608 0.66 -13.05 20.69
N GLY A 609 1.29 -12.27 19.80
CA GLY A 609 2.71 -12.38 19.44
C GLY A 609 3.04 -13.51 18.48
N SER A 610 2.04 -14.21 17.93
CA SER A 610 2.22 -15.22 16.88
C SER A 610 2.71 -14.59 15.57
N GLY A 611 3.30 -15.42 14.70
CA GLY A 611 3.85 -15.01 13.39
C GLY A 611 5.29 -14.47 13.42
N ALA A 612 5.90 -14.27 14.59
CA ALA A 612 7.32 -13.90 14.68
C ALA A 612 8.25 -15.12 14.54
N ASP A 613 9.41 -14.92 13.90
CA ASP A 613 10.39 -15.97 13.58
C ASP A 613 11.04 -16.60 14.82
N ASN A 614 11.10 -15.87 15.94
CA ASN A 614 11.71 -16.34 17.18
C ASN A 614 10.98 -15.80 18.42
N PHE A 615 11.23 -16.42 19.58
CA PHE A 615 10.59 -16.04 20.85
C PHE A 615 11.06 -14.68 21.41
N PHE A 616 12.23 -14.18 20.99
CA PHE A 616 12.79 -12.92 21.48
C PHE A 616 12.16 -11.70 20.79
N ASP A 617 11.78 -11.86 19.52
CA ASP A 617 11.13 -10.85 18.69
C ASP A 617 9.60 -11.00 18.69
N ALA A 618 9.05 -11.82 19.61
CA ALA A 618 7.64 -12.18 19.71
C ALA A 618 6.72 -10.99 20.02
N GLY A 619 6.41 -10.20 18.99
CA GLY A 619 5.30 -9.26 18.90
C GLY A 619 5.24 -8.10 19.90
N SER A 620 6.23 -7.97 20.79
CA SER A 620 6.16 -7.01 21.90
C SER A 620 6.58 -5.60 21.53
N CYS A 621 7.44 -5.43 20.52
CA CYS A 621 7.80 -4.13 19.95
C CYS A 621 6.62 -3.55 19.14
N ILE A 622 6.69 -2.26 18.84
CA ILE A 622 5.59 -1.56 18.15
C ILE A 622 5.30 -2.22 16.80
N ASP A 623 6.34 -2.53 16.04
CA ASP A 623 6.22 -3.11 14.70
C ASP A 623 5.80 -4.59 14.74
N GLY A 624 6.19 -5.32 15.78
CA GLY A 624 5.84 -6.73 15.96
C GLY A 624 4.36 -6.97 16.27
N ARG A 625 3.62 -5.95 16.72
CA ARG A 625 2.18 -6.05 17.03
C ARG A 625 1.34 -6.39 15.80
N LEU A 626 1.75 -5.94 14.63
CA LEU A 626 1.01 -6.18 13.39
C LEU A 626 1.22 -7.59 12.84
N THR A 627 2.35 -8.23 13.19
CA THR A 627 2.69 -9.59 12.73
C THR A 627 1.63 -10.61 13.13
N SER A 628 1.10 -10.53 14.34
CA SER A 628 0.04 -11.43 14.81
C SER A 628 -1.28 -11.22 14.07
N ALA A 629 -1.62 -9.99 13.70
CA ALA A 629 -2.80 -9.70 12.90
C ALA A 629 -2.68 -10.27 11.48
N TRP A 630 -1.48 -10.22 10.87
CA TRP A 630 -1.19 -10.91 9.62
C TRP A 630 -1.33 -12.43 9.74
N ASN A 631 -0.79 -13.01 10.82
CA ASN A 631 -0.91 -14.44 11.08
C ASN A 631 -2.36 -14.88 11.36
N TRP A 632 -3.20 -14.01 11.92
CA TRP A 632 -4.64 -14.26 12.04
C TRP A 632 -5.31 -14.29 10.66
N CYS A 633 -4.97 -13.34 9.79
CA CYS A 633 -5.52 -13.27 8.43
C CYS A 633 -5.21 -14.53 7.61
N SER A 634 -3.98 -15.05 7.70
CA SER A 634 -3.58 -16.27 6.98
C SER A 634 -4.33 -17.52 7.47
N ARG A 635 -4.78 -17.53 8.73
CA ARG A 635 -5.51 -18.65 9.36
C ARG A 635 -7.03 -18.49 9.35
N LEU A 636 -7.56 -17.37 8.86
CA LEU A 636 -9.00 -17.08 8.88
C LEU A 636 -9.84 -18.19 8.22
N HIS A 637 -9.33 -18.80 7.14
CA HIS A 637 -10.03 -19.87 6.41
C HIS A 637 -10.31 -21.12 7.26
N ALA A 638 -9.53 -21.35 8.32
CA ALA A 638 -9.67 -22.47 9.24
C ALA A 638 -10.63 -22.17 10.42
N LYS A 639 -11.10 -20.93 10.55
CA LYS A 639 -11.94 -20.51 11.67
C LYS A 639 -13.39 -20.98 11.48
N PRO A 640 -14.10 -21.42 12.55
CA PRO A 640 -15.48 -21.90 12.45
C PRO A 640 -16.47 -20.89 11.86
N PHE A 641 -16.21 -19.60 12.06
CA PHE A 641 -17.03 -18.49 11.54
C PHE A 641 -16.62 -18.03 10.13
N PHE A 642 -15.66 -18.68 9.47
CA PHE A 642 -15.26 -18.35 8.10
C PHE A 642 -16.42 -18.36 7.08
N PRO A 643 -17.41 -19.28 7.14
CA PRO A 643 -18.58 -19.22 6.26
C PRO A 643 -19.34 -17.89 6.36
N ILE A 644 -19.36 -17.25 7.53
CA ILE A 644 -20.01 -15.95 7.74
C ILE A 644 -19.27 -14.84 6.99
N PHE A 645 -17.94 -14.86 6.99
CA PHE A 645 -17.15 -13.93 6.17
C PHE A 645 -17.51 -14.09 4.69
N LYS A 646 -17.62 -15.32 4.18
CA LYS A 646 -18.04 -15.59 2.79
C LYS A 646 -19.44 -15.05 2.50
N LEU A 647 -20.40 -15.27 3.41
CA LEU A 647 -21.78 -14.76 3.29
C LEU A 647 -21.83 -13.22 3.33
N ALA A 648 -20.93 -12.58 4.07
CA ALA A 648 -20.78 -11.12 4.11
C ALA A 648 -20.07 -10.52 2.87
N GLY A 649 -19.67 -11.38 1.92
CA GLY A 649 -19.04 -11.00 0.66
C GLY A 649 -17.51 -10.92 0.72
N PHE A 650 -16.87 -11.57 1.70
CA PHE A 650 -15.42 -11.69 1.76
C PHE A 650 -14.89 -12.63 0.67
N VAL A 651 -14.00 -12.10 -0.17
CA VAL A 651 -13.35 -12.85 -1.26
C VAL A 651 -11.89 -13.22 -0.95
N GLY A 652 -11.28 -12.55 0.02
CA GLY A 652 -9.87 -12.69 0.41
C GLY A 652 -9.31 -11.34 0.86
N PHE A 653 -8.18 -11.35 1.57
CA PHE A 653 -7.44 -10.11 1.90
C PHE A 653 -6.68 -9.56 0.68
N ASP A 654 -6.38 -10.42 -0.29
CA ASP A 654 -5.75 -10.08 -1.58
C ASP A 654 -6.74 -10.05 -2.77
N GLY A 655 -8.05 -10.20 -2.49
CA GLY A 655 -9.07 -10.33 -3.54
C GLY A 655 -9.11 -9.13 -4.49
N LYS A 656 -9.25 -9.41 -5.79
CA LYS A 656 -9.09 -8.47 -6.93
C LYS A 656 -9.54 -7.05 -6.58
N PHE A 657 -8.58 -6.15 -6.58
CA PHE A 657 -8.78 -4.71 -6.70
C PHE A 657 -9.77 -4.44 -7.82
N GLY A 658 -11.02 -4.20 -7.44
CA GLY A 658 -12.06 -3.67 -8.33
C GLY A 658 -11.98 -2.16 -8.33
#